data_AF-A0A8K9XF56-F1
#
_entry.id   AF-A0A8K9XF56-F1
#
_cell.length_a   1.000
_cell.length_b   1.000
_cell.length_c   1.000
_cell.angle_alpha   90.00
_cell.angle_beta   90.00
_cell.angle_gamma   90.00
#
_symmetry.space_group_name_H-M   'P 1'
#
loop_
_entity.id
_entity.type
_entity.pdbx_description
1 polymer ?
#
loop_
_entity_poly.entity_id
_entity_poly.type
_entity_poly.pdbx_seq_one_letter_code
_entity_poly.pdbx_strand_id
1 'polypeptide(L)'
;MSISVTRTFHKQNETNKGFTQQRVHDYLYDPVYTVSGEMDHARASFKAHASVDRVRKVPEYGSMFSHLPHHPRYVLRLDTTDPVPAFIDRRWRGYTEQRREAVQQLARVVPGPLFQVRGCKDSSVSGIDRWKFFKCPLIPFAQQVPPDVVFALPKANPYSTVEGGSEQLPTPFQRTMGVQTDYRDSEAQTDPYTPEYVVRPGTARPELLTLATLTWGRGLPAGLAEVEMIERTRVKRAWEATLPPMDDLSQLDKRKRMMDEMERKEWAFREDEIQKLQEARLALLMGLLRQREEVQQEATVDRLDLKYSQHQRDEKSKLSKIRNDYIISMRKLTAKRKNVEGKLKRRDIIKDYSNYSSQTYAPLSRIGLFPDRHSQRNMVKSRYLDTYEGLLELEAGLPVSVTEPCIKAPVPKVSKGFVKRSARREMELMKTHQALKEEKTRVEQKKTLRFLFKTEKSVPRPQTPVVDEPPEGDEERELAVIYLQKLLRGRSIQNQMFEGKEKRLELIQELRTTHALQREEQELQRADTQLTLALQRQREQHTHKASLVEGYQAAVAGAELVDMLDFLSKELIRLQEERRIHAFTLLAERDRRLREAEESGRRQMEERRRREEDEIFKQVMRVHQETVDLYLEDIILGTLDQTADQQARQEIRRVAEEVNNIAYAMEETRSSLQSEEIVAELVYSFLIPEVQKINVRDRGRPFIPKVPSTITC
;
A
#
# COMPACT_ATOMS: atom_id res chain seq x y z
N MET A 1 71.95 -5.77 36.61
CA MET A 1 72.39 -4.65 35.76
C MET A 1 71.63 -4.74 34.44
N SER A 2 70.62 -3.89 34.30
CA SER A 2 69.88 -3.59 33.09
C SER A 2 70.78 -3.12 31.95
N ILE A 3 70.59 -3.62 30.73
CA ILE A 3 70.68 -2.78 29.52
C ILE A 3 69.53 -3.16 28.59
N SER A 4 68.44 -2.43 28.74
CA SER A 4 67.44 -2.17 27.71
C SER A 4 68.11 -1.48 26.51
N VAL A 5 68.13 -2.12 25.34
CA VAL A 5 68.33 -1.41 24.07
C VAL A 5 66.95 -1.14 23.49
N THR A 6 66.44 0.06 23.77
CA THR A 6 65.31 0.66 23.09
C THR A 6 65.70 0.94 21.64
N ARG A 7 65.13 0.20 20.69
CA ARG A 7 64.99 0.68 19.31
C ARG A 7 63.63 1.36 19.18
N THR A 8 63.65 2.68 19.32
CA THR A 8 62.57 3.57 18.90
C THR A 8 62.44 3.50 17.38
N PHE A 9 61.35 2.92 16.89
CA PHE A 9 60.86 3.25 15.56
C PHE A 9 59.82 4.35 15.69
N HIS A 10 60.19 5.51 15.15
CA HIS A 10 59.31 6.64 14.96
C HIS A 10 58.20 6.29 13.96
N LYS A 11 56.96 6.48 14.41
CA LYS A 11 55.91 7.26 13.74
C LYS A 11 55.69 6.91 12.27
N GLN A 12 54.63 6.17 12.02
CA GLN A 12 53.50 6.86 11.42
C GLN A 12 52.35 6.73 12.40
N ASN A 13 51.94 7.91 12.87
CA ASN A 13 50.71 8.11 13.60
C ASN A 13 49.62 7.28 12.95
N GLU A 14 48.73 6.79 13.82
CA GLU A 14 47.29 6.80 13.58
C GLU A 14 46.96 6.44 12.15
N THR A 15 46.53 5.19 11.96
CA THR A 15 45.46 4.96 10.99
C THR A 15 44.51 6.14 11.11
N ASN A 16 44.65 7.11 10.22
CA ASN A 16 43.66 7.62 9.31
C ASN A 16 42.26 7.10 9.65
N LYS A 17 41.82 7.30 10.90
CA LYS A 17 40.47 7.73 11.19
C LYS A 17 40.53 9.18 10.77
N GLY A 18 40.50 9.38 9.45
CA GLY A 18 40.23 10.69 8.89
C GLY A 18 39.04 11.25 9.66
N PHE A 19 39.13 12.52 10.04
CA PHE A 19 38.09 13.20 10.78
C PHE A 19 36.69 12.77 10.30
N THR A 20 35.95 12.05 11.14
CA THR A 20 34.58 11.65 10.85
C THR A 20 33.66 12.69 11.46
N GLN A 21 32.88 13.36 10.62
CA GLN A 21 31.98 14.45 11.04
C GLN A 21 30.86 14.02 12.02
N GLN A 22 30.61 12.72 12.21
CA GLN A 22 29.46 12.18 12.97
C GLN A 22 29.85 10.91 13.76
N ARG A 23 29.23 10.67 14.93
CA ARG A 23 29.40 9.44 15.73
C ARG A 23 28.43 8.35 15.28
N VAL A 24 28.80 7.10 15.57
CA VAL A 24 28.21 5.88 15.02
C VAL A 24 26.69 5.72 15.30
N HIS A 25 26.20 6.19 16.45
CA HIS A 25 24.78 6.07 16.86
C HIS A 25 24.06 7.42 17.02
N ASP A 26 24.57 8.52 16.44
CA ASP A 26 23.99 9.85 16.63
C ASP A 26 22.51 9.94 16.17
N TYR A 27 22.09 9.13 15.19
CA TYR A 27 20.70 9.06 14.72
C TYR A 27 19.67 8.56 15.76
N LEU A 28 20.11 8.01 16.91
CA LEU A 28 19.23 7.57 18.01
C LEU A 28 19.25 8.51 19.23
N TYR A 29 20.32 9.30 19.41
CA TYR A 29 20.58 10.06 20.65
C TYR A 29 20.70 11.57 20.47
N ASP A 30 20.99 12.05 19.26
CA ASP A 30 21.19 13.48 18.98
C ASP A 30 19.87 14.13 18.51
N PRO A 31 19.32 15.10 19.27
CA PRO A 31 18.05 15.75 18.96
C PRO A 31 18.12 16.69 17.73
N VAL A 32 19.33 17.05 17.29
CA VAL A 32 19.55 17.93 16.12
C VAL A 32 19.79 17.10 14.86
N TYR A 33 20.08 15.80 15.01
CA TYR A 33 20.28 14.88 13.91
C TYR A 33 18.93 14.57 13.23
N THR A 34 18.68 15.28 12.13
CA THR A 34 17.45 15.12 11.35
C THR A 34 17.71 14.21 10.17
N VAL A 35 16.75 13.32 9.94
CA VAL A 35 16.81 12.35 8.87
C VAL A 35 15.58 12.56 8.00
N SER A 36 15.77 12.60 6.68
CA SER A 36 14.70 12.91 5.72
C SER A 36 13.52 11.91 5.80
N GLY A 37 13.80 10.71 6.30
CA GLY A 37 12.80 9.68 6.52
C GLY A 37 13.34 8.37 7.08
N GLU A 38 12.45 7.40 7.15
CA GLU A 38 12.69 6.07 7.73
C GLU A 38 13.85 5.32 7.09
N MET A 39 14.02 5.48 5.77
CA MET A 39 15.07 4.78 5.04
C MET A 39 16.45 5.34 5.34
N ASP A 40 16.58 6.66 5.39
CA ASP A 40 17.84 7.27 5.78
C ASP A 40 18.16 6.94 7.25
N HIS A 41 17.14 6.71 8.10
CA HIS A 41 17.28 6.29 9.49
C HIS A 41 17.69 4.80 9.59
N ALA A 42 17.14 3.92 8.75
CA ALA A 42 17.53 2.52 8.63
C ALA A 42 18.93 2.35 7.99
N ARG A 43 19.31 3.26 7.08
CA ARG A 43 20.65 3.30 6.47
C ARG A 43 21.69 3.79 7.48
N ALA A 44 21.35 4.77 8.33
CA ALA A 44 22.18 5.17 9.48
C ALA A 44 22.30 4.05 10.53
N SER A 45 21.22 3.29 10.77
CA SER A 45 21.24 2.17 11.70
C SER A 45 22.04 0.98 11.23
N PHE A 46 21.98 0.65 9.94
CA PHE A 46 22.83 -0.38 9.35
C PHE A 46 24.31 0.01 9.34
N LYS A 47 24.61 1.27 8.99
CA LYS A 47 25.97 1.82 9.02
C LYS A 47 26.58 1.77 10.43
N ALA A 48 25.75 1.93 11.47
CA ALA A 48 26.16 1.83 12.87
C ALA A 48 26.49 0.39 13.32
N HIS A 49 25.66 -0.57 12.91
CA HIS A 49 25.82 -1.99 13.25
C HIS A 49 26.98 -2.67 12.51
N ALA A 50 27.38 -2.17 11.34
CA ALA A 50 28.50 -2.66 10.54
C ALA A 50 29.85 -1.97 10.83
N SER A 51 29.93 -1.16 11.90
CA SER A 51 31.13 -0.38 12.25
C SER A 51 32.29 -1.23 12.78
N VAL A 52 33.52 -0.84 12.42
CA VAL A 52 34.78 -1.57 12.75
C VAL A 52 35.05 -1.61 14.26
N ASP A 53 34.42 -0.73 15.05
CA ASP A 53 34.60 -0.60 16.49
C ASP A 53 34.04 -1.81 17.30
N ARG A 54 33.25 -2.71 16.67
CA ARG A 54 32.75 -3.97 17.26
C ARG A 54 33.70 -5.17 17.09
N VAL A 55 34.84 -5.00 16.41
CA VAL A 55 35.83 -6.05 16.22
C VAL A 55 36.98 -5.85 17.22
N ARG A 56 37.15 -6.77 18.17
CA ARG A 56 38.25 -6.73 19.15
C ARG A 56 39.37 -7.71 18.79
N LYS A 57 40.61 -7.27 19.03
CA LYS A 57 41.82 -8.11 18.95
C LYS A 57 41.92 -8.96 20.21
N VAL A 58 41.60 -10.24 20.13
CA VAL A 58 41.68 -11.17 21.26
C VAL A 58 42.98 -11.96 21.16
N PRO A 59 43.90 -11.85 22.13
CA PRO A 59 45.19 -12.55 22.07
C PRO A 59 44.98 -14.07 22.14
N GLU A 60 45.72 -14.82 21.32
CA GLU A 60 45.80 -16.27 21.44
C GLU A 60 46.90 -16.62 22.45
N TYR A 61 46.52 -17.14 23.62
CA TYR A 61 47.43 -17.29 24.75
C TYR A 61 48.61 -18.23 24.48
N GLY A 62 48.45 -19.24 23.61
CA GLY A 62 49.56 -20.10 23.16
C GLY A 62 50.53 -19.43 22.18
N SER A 63 50.08 -18.38 21.47
CA SER A 63 50.78 -17.70 20.36
C SER A 63 51.24 -16.28 20.71
N MET A 64 50.98 -15.80 21.92
CA MET A 64 50.82 -14.37 22.21
C MET A 64 52.06 -13.51 21.92
N PHE A 65 53.25 -14.09 22.10
CA PHE A 65 54.52 -13.41 21.91
C PHE A 65 55.19 -13.74 20.56
N SER A 66 54.56 -14.56 19.71
CA SER A 66 55.12 -15.00 18.43
C SER A 66 55.13 -13.86 17.39
N HIS A 67 56.25 -13.59 16.73
CA HIS A 67 56.36 -12.57 15.67
C HIS A 67 56.03 -13.10 14.27
N LEU A 68 55.58 -14.34 14.15
CA LEU A 68 55.50 -15.05 12.87
C LEU A 68 54.09 -14.98 12.25
N PRO A 69 53.96 -14.81 10.91
CA PRO A 69 52.67 -14.60 10.23
C PRO A 69 51.66 -15.75 10.36
N HIS A 70 52.15 -16.97 10.55
CA HIS A 70 51.34 -18.20 10.58
C HIS A 70 50.91 -18.61 11.99
N HIS A 71 51.38 -17.91 13.03
CA HIS A 71 50.91 -18.12 14.39
C HIS A 71 50.53 -16.76 14.98
N PRO A 72 49.34 -16.26 14.62
CA PRO A 72 48.96 -14.89 14.90
C PRO A 72 48.89 -14.65 16.41
N ARG A 73 49.45 -13.52 16.87
CA ARG A 73 49.43 -13.13 18.30
C ARG A 73 48.02 -12.99 18.85
N TYR A 74 47.08 -12.65 17.97
CA TYR A 74 45.68 -12.40 18.28
C TYR A 74 44.80 -12.76 17.09
N VAL A 75 43.54 -13.08 17.38
CA VAL A 75 42.49 -13.22 16.38
C VAL A 75 41.48 -12.10 16.58
N LEU A 76 40.99 -11.55 15.46
CA LEU A 76 39.93 -10.57 15.47
C LEU A 76 38.60 -11.29 15.67
N ARG A 77 37.91 -10.99 16.77
CA ARG A 77 36.58 -11.52 17.06
C ARG A 77 35.60 -10.37 17.18
N LEU A 78 34.39 -10.59 16.67
CA LEU A 78 33.29 -9.67 16.90
C LEU A 78 32.82 -9.80 18.35
N ASP A 79 32.71 -8.67 19.04
CA ASP A 79 32.09 -8.65 20.36
C ASP A 79 30.60 -8.96 20.23
N THR A 80 30.17 -10.00 20.94
CA THR A 80 28.78 -10.49 20.91
C THR A 80 27.84 -9.61 21.74
N THR A 81 28.38 -8.76 22.61
CA THR A 81 27.63 -7.79 23.40
C THR A 81 27.25 -6.57 22.54
N ASP A 82 25.96 -6.26 22.44
CA ASP A 82 25.47 -5.05 21.78
C ASP A 82 25.71 -3.82 22.69
N PRO A 83 26.37 -2.74 22.22
CA PRO A 83 26.63 -1.55 23.04
C PRO A 83 25.38 -0.73 23.41
N VAL A 84 24.22 -0.99 22.79
CA VAL A 84 22.96 -0.24 23.04
C VAL A 84 22.02 -1.02 23.99
N PRO A 85 21.62 -0.45 25.14
CA PRO A 85 20.67 -1.07 26.08
C PRO A 85 19.30 -1.44 25.47
N ALA A 86 18.69 -2.52 25.97
CA ALA A 86 17.48 -3.12 25.38
C ALA A 86 16.18 -2.30 25.51
N PHE A 87 16.12 -1.31 26.41
CA PHE A 87 14.91 -0.48 26.63
C PHE A 87 14.81 0.73 25.68
N ILE A 88 15.78 0.93 24.79
CA ILE A 88 15.85 2.06 23.86
C ILE A 88 15.26 1.66 22.51
N ASP A 89 14.21 2.36 22.08
CA ASP A 89 13.48 2.08 20.84
C ASP A 89 14.29 2.45 19.59
N ARG A 90 14.45 1.50 18.67
CA ARG A 90 15.22 1.66 17.42
C ARG A 90 14.35 1.96 16.18
N ARG A 91 13.05 2.19 16.37
CA ARG A 91 12.06 2.42 15.30
C ARG A 91 12.05 3.90 14.88
N TRP A 92 11.81 4.18 13.60
CA TRP A 92 11.68 5.55 13.11
C TRP A 92 10.36 6.18 13.59
N ARG A 93 10.42 7.36 14.19
CA ARG A 93 9.24 8.12 14.67
C ARG A 93 8.94 9.24 13.68
N GLY A 94 7.73 9.28 13.13
CA GLY A 94 7.34 10.34 12.18
C GLY A 94 7.32 11.75 12.83
N TYR A 95 7.28 12.80 12.00
CA TYR A 95 7.29 14.21 12.44
C TYR A 95 6.14 14.59 13.39
N THR A 96 5.01 13.88 13.33
CA THR A 96 3.78 14.16 14.08
C THR A 96 3.76 13.56 15.48
N GLU A 97 4.44 12.42 15.69
CA GLU A 97 4.55 11.75 17.00
C GLU A 97 5.70 12.34 17.81
N GLN A 98 6.82 12.71 17.17
CA GLN A 98 7.93 13.45 17.81
C GLN A 98 7.48 14.82 18.34
N ARG A 99 6.57 15.52 17.62
CA ARG A 99 5.97 16.80 18.06
C ARG A 99 4.93 16.62 19.17
N ARG A 100 4.25 15.47 19.25
CA ARG A 100 3.31 15.10 20.33
C ARG A 100 4.05 14.68 21.60
N GLU A 101 5.12 13.88 21.49
CA GLU A 101 5.94 13.40 22.62
C GLU A 101 6.79 14.54 23.22
N ALA A 102 7.34 15.46 22.43
CA ALA A 102 8.06 16.63 22.94
C ALA A 102 7.16 17.56 23.78
N VAL A 103 5.88 17.69 23.41
CA VAL A 103 4.88 18.46 24.15
C VAL A 103 4.39 17.71 25.41
N GLN A 104 4.32 16.37 25.36
CA GLN A 104 3.95 15.52 26.52
C GLN A 104 5.09 15.36 27.54
N GLN A 105 6.35 15.31 27.12
CA GLN A 105 7.52 15.17 28.00
C GLN A 105 7.79 16.42 28.85
N LEU A 106 7.47 17.60 28.31
CA LEU A 106 7.49 18.83 29.07
C LEU A 106 6.36 18.88 30.12
N ALA A 107 5.35 17.99 30.04
CA ALA A 107 4.16 17.98 30.90
C ALA A 107 4.08 16.80 31.93
N ARG A 108 4.95 15.77 31.89
CA ARG A 108 5.15 14.64 32.87
C ARG A 108 3.89 13.98 33.54
N VAL A 109 3.21 12.97 32.94
CA VAL A 109 2.38 11.92 33.68
C VAL A 109 2.12 10.64 32.82
N VAL A 110 2.13 9.42 33.42
CA VAL A 110 1.78 8.06 32.84
C VAL A 110 1.22 7.12 33.97
N PRO A 111 0.46 5.99 33.82
CA PRO A 111 -0.66 5.54 32.93
C PRO A 111 -1.89 4.86 33.66
N GLY A 112 -3.06 4.66 33.00
CA GLY A 112 -4.14 3.73 33.42
C GLY A 112 -5.58 4.12 33.02
N PRO A 113 -6.58 3.20 32.90
CA PRO A 113 -7.69 3.25 31.93
C PRO A 113 -8.98 3.97 32.38
N LEU A 114 -9.81 4.32 31.38
CA LEU A 114 -11.18 4.92 31.41
C LEU A 114 -11.28 6.45 31.26
N PHE A 115 -12.35 6.84 30.56
CA PHE A 115 -12.94 8.18 30.43
C PHE A 115 -12.32 9.23 29.48
N GLN A 116 -12.88 9.26 28.27
CA GLN A 116 -13.63 10.37 27.65
C GLN A 116 -13.59 11.81 28.25
N VAL A 117 -13.63 12.76 27.29
CA VAL A 117 -14.18 14.14 27.26
C VAL A 117 -13.30 15.36 27.62
N ARG A 118 -13.19 16.24 26.61
CA ARG A 118 -13.51 17.70 26.59
C ARG A 118 -12.41 18.78 26.62
N GLY A 119 -12.42 19.59 25.55
CA GLY A 119 -12.36 21.08 25.54
C GLY A 119 -10.96 21.71 25.66
N CYS A 120 -10.35 22.21 24.58
CA CYS A 120 -10.40 23.60 24.04
C CYS A 120 -10.14 24.70 25.09
N LYS A 121 -9.22 25.65 24.86
CA LYS A 121 -9.37 26.89 24.03
C LYS A 121 -8.03 27.68 24.02
N ASP A 122 -7.62 28.61 23.15
CA ASP A 122 -8.08 29.17 21.86
C ASP A 122 -6.89 29.96 21.24
N SER A 123 -6.77 30.03 19.91
CA SER A 123 -5.91 31.00 19.20
C SER A 123 -6.79 31.92 18.37
N SER A 124 -6.67 33.23 18.58
CA SER A 124 -7.54 34.25 17.97
C SER A 124 -7.07 34.68 16.57
N VAL A 125 -8.04 34.85 15.66
CA VAL A 125 -7.84 35.13 14.22
C VAL A 125 -7.51 36.61 13.94
N SER A 126 -7.81 37.51 14.87
CA SER A 126 -7.55 38.95 14.76
C SER A 126 -6.45 39.41 15.73
N GLY A 127 -5.31 39.87 15.19
CA GLY A 127 -4.18 40.39 15.95
C GLY A 127 -2.82 39.87 15.46
N ILE A 128 -1.89 39.70 16.39
CA ILE A 128 -0.48 39.30 16.17
C ILE A 128 -0.35 37.95 15.41
N ASP A 129 -1.36 37.09 15.51
CA ASP A 129 -1.42 35.77 14.85
C ASP A 129 -2.05 35.79 13.44
N ARG A 130 -2.44 36.95 12.90
CA ARG A 130 -3.13 37.10 11.60
C ARG A 130 -2.35 36.51 10.41
N TRP A 131 -1.02 36.55 10.44
CA TRP A 131 -0.17 35.98 9.38
C TRP A 131 -0.08 34.45 9.41
N LYS A 132 -0.49 33.80 10.51
CA LYS A 132 -0.55 32.32 10.62
C LYS A 132 -1.76 31.74 9.88
N PHE A 133 -2.80 32.55 9.66
CA PHE A 133 -4.09 32.11 9.13
C PHE A 133 -4.38 32.54 7.69
N PHE A 134 -3.50 33.33 7.05
CA PHE A 134 -3.62 33.66 5.62
C PHE A 134 -2.27 33.58 4.90
N LYS A 135 -2.12 32.57 4.04
CA LYS A 135 -1.21 32.58 2.89
C LYS A 135 -1.97 32.01 1.69
N CYS A 136 -2.32 32.87 0.74
CA CYS A 136 -2.79 32.44 -0.57
C CYS A 136 -1.59 31.97 -1.40
N PRO A 137 -1.64 30.78 -2.04
CA PRO A 137 -0.74 30.49 -3.15
C PRO A 137 -1.15 31.27 -4.40
N LEU A 138 -0.19 31.87 -5.09
CA LEU A 138 -0.33 32.28 -6.49
C LEU A 138 -0.48 31.01 -7.34
N ILE A 139 -1.63 30.84 -7.98
CA ILE A 139 -1.87 29.77 -8.95
C ILE A 139 -1.71 30.37 -10.35
N PRO A 140 -0.63 30.04 -11.11
CA PRO A 140 -0.69 30.13 -12.55
C PRO A 140 -1.54 28.95 -13.05
N PHE A 141 -2.58 29.25 -13.83
CA PHE A 141 -3.59 28.33 -14.39
C PHE A 141 -4.74 27.93 -13.46
N ALA A 142 -5.64 28.88 -13.25
CA ALA A 142 -7.03 28.61 -12.93
C ALA A 142 -7.91 29.18 -14.05
N GLN A 143 -8.14 28.39 -15.11
CA GLN A 143 -9.31 28.61 -15.96
C GLN A 143 -10.50 28.07 -15.15
N GLN A 144 -11.00 28.89 -14.24
CA GLN A 144 -12.22 28.63 -13.50
C GLN A 144 -13.38 28.80 -14.47
N VAL A 145 -14.00 27.69 -14.86
CA VAL A 145 -15.43 27.71 -15.15
C VAL A 145 -16.13 28.08 -13.83
N PRO A 146 -16.97 29.12 -13.78
CA PRO A 146 -17.60 29.55 -12.54
C PRO A 146 -18.49 28.44 -11.94
N PRO A 147 -18.36 28.10 -10.65
CA PRO A 147 -19.31 27.26 -9.94
C PRO A 147 -20.47 28.13 -9.44
N ASP A 148 -21.37 28.53 -10.35
CA ASP A 148 -22.67 29.13 -10.01
C ASP A 148 -23.72 28.82 -11.10
N VAL A 149 -23.69 27.59 -11.61
CA VAL A 149 -24.77 27.03 -12.43
C VAL A 149 -25.11 25.68 -11.85
N VAL A 150 -26.38 25.46 -11.51
CA VAL A 150 -26.96 24.34 -10.71
C VAL A 150 -26.85 24.63 -9.20
N PHE A 151 -27.76 25.37 -8.54
CA PHE A 151 -29.21 25.22 -8.50
C PHE A 151 -29.92 26.57 -8.33
N ALA A 152 -30.35 27.19 -9.42
CA ALA A 152 -31.53 28.03 -9.41
C ALA A 152 -32.61 27.26 -10.19
N LEU A 153 -33.46 26.53 -9.47
CA LEU A 153 -34.75 26.15 -10.03
C LEU A 153 -35.50 27.45 -10.35
N PRO A 154 -35.97 27.68 -11.58
CA PRO A 154 -36.88 28.76 -11.83
C PRO A 154 -38.16 28.45 -11.06
N LYS A 155 -38.40 29.17 -9.96
CA LYS A 155 -39.73 29.27 -9.36
C LYS A 155 -40.61 30.10 -10.30
N ALA A 156 -40.97 29.51 -11.44
CA ALA A 156 -42.15 29.95 -12.16
C ALA A 156 -43.34 29.36 -11.41
N ASN A 157 -43.97 30.16 -10.53
CA ASN A 157 -45.33 29.88 -10.08
C ASN A 157 -46.24 30.02 -11.31
N PRO A 158 -46.92 28.96 -11.80
CA PRO A 158 -47.81 29.07 -12.95
C PRO A 158 -49.17 29.71 -12.61
N TYR A 159 -49.37 30.20 -11.38
CA TYR A 159 -50.58 30.88 -10.94
C TYR A 159 -50.24 32.21 -10.28
N SER A 160 -49.88 33.21 -11.09
CA SER A 160 -49.93 34.62 -10.68
C SER A 160 -50.87 35.32 -11.64
N THR A 161 -52.14 35.41 -11.27
CA THR A 161 -53.11 36.33 -11.85
C THR A 161 -52.56 37.75 -11.72
N VAL A 162 -52.31 38.40 -12.85
CA VAL A 162 -52.07 39.85 -12.90
C VAL A 162 -53.44 40.51 -12.74
N GLU A 163 -53.78 40.89 -11.51
CA GLU A 163 -54.70 42.00 -11.28
C GLU A 163 -53.94 43.32 -11.49
N GLY A 164 -54.63 44.27 -12.11
CA GLY A 164 -54.05 45.48 -12.66
C GLY A 164 -53.46 46.44 -11.62
N GLY A 165 -52.36 47.07 -12.02
CA GLY A 165 -51.77 48.24 -11.39
C GLY A 165 -50.79 48.86 -12.36
N SER A 166 -51.19 49.97 -12.98
CA SER A 166 -50.39 50.77 -13.90
C SER A 166 -49.30 51.52 -13.15
N GLU A 167 -48.07 51.01 -13.15
CA GLU A 167 -46.88 51.81 -12.85
C GLU A 167 -45.96 51.78 -14.07
N GLN A 168 -45.92 52.89 -14.79
CA GLN A 168 -44.93 53.15 -15.84
C GLN A 168 -43.57 53.31 -15.17
N LEU A 169 -42.68 52.32 -15.34
CA LEU A 169 -41.24 52.51 -15.09
C LEU A 169 -40.64 53.39 -16.22
N PRO A 170 -39.71 54.30 -15.90
CA PRO A 170 -39.14 55.21 -16.90
C PRO A 170 -38.31 54.43 -17.91
N THR A 171 -38.52 54.71 -19.20
CA THR A 171 -37.77 54.14 -20.31
C THR A 171 -36.30 54.56 -20.19
N PRO A 172 -35.33 53.65 -20.04
CA PRO A 172 -33.92 54.04 -20.06
C PRO A 172 -33.56 54.46 -21.49
N PHE A 173 -33.05 55.67 -21.64
CA PHE A 173 -32.55 56.22 -22.90
C PHE A 173 -31.27 55.46 -23.30
N GLN A 174 -31.40 54.33 -24.00
CA GLN A 174 -30.25 53.62 -24.55
C GLN A 174 -29.91 54.16 -25.94
N ARG A 175 -28.74 54.81 -26.05
CA ARG A 175 -28.09 55.13 -27.33
C ARG A 175 -27.08 54.03 -27.65
N THR A 176 -27.26 53.38 -28.79
CA THR A 176 -26.29 52.45 -29.35
C THR A 176 -25.07 53.23 -29.87
N MET A 177 -23.90 53.01 -29.29
CA MET A 177 -22.62 53.48 -29.83
C MET A 177 -21.87 52.29 -30.41
N GLY A 178 -21.52 52.34 -31.70
CA GLY A 178 -20.68 51.33 -32.32
C GLY A 178 -19.21 51.57 -31.98
N VAL A 179 -18.55 50.59 -31.36
CA VAL A 179 -17.09 50.55 -31.23
C VAL A 179 -16.61 49.39 -32.09
N GLN A 180 -15.78 49.69 -33.09
CA GLN A 180 -15.12 48.68 -33.92
C GLN A 180 -13.85 48.23 -33.20
N THR A 181 -13.81 46.98 -32.74
CA THR A 181 -12.61 46.36 -32.19
C THR A 181 -11.88 45.55 -33.27
N ASP A 182 -10.56 45.68 -33.35
CA ASP A 182 -9.68 44.99 -34.32
C ASP A 182 -9.44 43.50 -34.01
N TYR A 183 -10.16 42.92 -33.04
CA TYR A 183 -10.05 41.50 -32.67
C TYR A 183 -11.14 40.68 -33.37
N ARG A 184 -10.78 39.46 -33.77
CA ARG A 184 -11.69 38.54 -34.46
C ARG A 184 -12.71 37.98 -33.46
N ASP A 185 -13.93 38.50 -33.55
CA ASP A 185 -15.12 38.17 -32.74
C ASP A 185 -15.65 36.74 -32.96
N SER A 186 -14.88 35.69 -32.67
CA SER A 186 -15.42 34.32 -32.66
C SER A 186 -16.23 34.01 -31.40
N GLU A 187 -16.06 34.80 -30.34
CA GLU A 187 -16.74 34.61 -29.04
C GLU A 187 -17.85 35.65 -28.77
N ALA A 188 -17.95 36.71 -29.59
CA ALA A 188 -19.00 37.73 -29.50
C ALA A 188 -20.22 37.39 -30.37
N GLN A 189 -20.54 36.11 -30.51
CA GLN A 189 -21.73 35.67 -31.25
C GLN A 189 -22.95 35.78 -30.33
N THR A 190 -23.53 36.96 -30.26
CA THR A 190 -24.81 37.21 -29.58
C THR A 190 -25.94 36.45 -30.28
N ASP A 191 -26.97 36.10 -29.51
CA ASP A 191 -28.19 35.53 -30.08
C ASP A 191 -28.73 36.49 -31.17
N PRO A 192 -29.22 35.96 -32.31
CA PRO A 192 -29.76 36.81 -33.37
C PRO A 192 -30.88 37.69 -32.82
N TYR A 193 -30.78 38.99 -33.09
CA TYR A 193 -31.71 40.00 -32.56
C TYR A 193 -33.17 39.67 -32.92
N THR A 194 -34.02 39.49 -31.91
CA THR A 194 -35.46 39.31 -32.06
C THR A 194 -36.17 40.64 -31.77
N PRO A 195 -36.91 41.21 -32.75
CA PRO A 195 -37.61 42.48 -32.54
C PRO A 195 -38.79 42.33 -31.57
N GLU A 196 -39.08 43.39 -30.83
CA GLU A 196 -40.25 43.46 -29.97
C GLU A 196 -41.55 43.39 -30.78
N TYR A 197 -42.53 42.62 -30.31
CA TYR A 197 -43.83 42.44 -30.97
C TYR A 197 -44.98 42.89 -30.08
N VAL A 198 -46.05 43.43 -30.68
CA VAL A 198 -47.27 43.83 -29.97
C VAL A 198 -48.44 42.99 -30.47
N VAL A 199 -49.06 42.21 -29.57
CA VAL A 199 -50.27 41.44 -29.88
C VAL A 199 -51.50 42.28 -29.56
N ARG A 200 -52.40 42.47 -30.53
CA ARG A 200 -53.67 43.19 -30.30
C ARG A 200 -54.57 42.40 -29.33
N PRO A 201 -55.14 43.05 -28.29
CA PRO A 201 -56.01 42.37 -27.34
C PRO A 201 -57.27 41.85 -28.07
N GLY A 202 -57.56 40.56 -27.91
CA GLY A 202 -58.70 39.87 -28.55
C GLY A 202 -58.36 39.05 -29.80
N THR A 203 -57.12 39.10 -30.32
CA THR A 203 -56.68 38.21 -31.42
C THR A 203 -56.05 36.93 -30.87
N ALA A 204 -56.30 35.79 -31.52
CA ALA A 204 -55.66 34.52 -31.15
C ALA A 204 -54.13 34.62 -31.22
N ARG A 205 -53.44 34.10 -30.21
CA ARG A 205 -51.97 34.16 -30.12
C ARG A 205 -51.34 33.31 -31.25
N PRO A 206 -50.43 33.85 -32.09
CA PRO A 206 -49.80 33.09 -33.16
C PRO A 206 -48.86 31.98 -32.62
N GLU A 207 -48.77 30.87 -33.36
CA GLU A 207 -48.00 29.67 -32.94
C GLU A 207 -46.51 29.95 -32.71
N LEU A 208 -45.96 30.93 -33.41
CA LEU A 208 -44.55 31.29 -33.30
C LEU A 208 -44.20 31.83 -31.91
N LEU A 209 -45.13 32.48 -31.23
CA LEU A 209 -44.89 33.07 -29.90
C LEU A 209 -44.81 32.03 -28.79
N THR A 210 -45.38 30.84 -28.98
CA THR A 210 -45.18 29.73 -28.03
C THR A 210 -43.85 29.01 -28.20
N LEU A 211 -43.19 29.21 -29.34
CA LEU A 211 -41.86 28.67 -29.63
C LEU A 211 -40.75 29.66 -29.27
N ALA A 212 -41.08 30.80 -28.63
CA ALA A 212 -40.12 31.80 -28.21
C ALA A 212 -39.07 31.27 -27.22
N THR A 213 -39.30 30.11 -26.60
CA THR A 213 -38.33 29.42 -25.75
C THR A 213 -37.23 28.70 -26.54
N LEU A 214 -37.45 28.41 -27.83
CA LEU A 214 -36.45 27.83 -28.72
C LEU A 214 -35.57 28.95 -29.28
N THR A 215 -34.29 28.91 -28.94
CA THR A 215 -33.27 29.88 -29.36
C THR A 215 -32.10 29.14 -30.01
N TRP A 216 -31.23 29.86 -30.72
CA TRP A 216 -30.06 29.24 -31.37
C TRP A 216 -29.17 28.55 -30.32
N GLY A 217 -28.83 27.28 -30.54
CA GLY A 217 -28.10 26.46 -29.56
C GLY A 217 -28.95 25.96 -28.37
N ARG A 218 -30.20 26.41 -28.24
CA ARG A 218 -31.22 25.91 -27.30
C ARG A 218 -32.45 25.42 -28.09
N GLY A 219 -32.21 24.39 -28.88
CA GLY A 219 -33.22 23.69 -29.68
C GLY A 219 -33.49 24.26 -31.07
N LEU A 220 -32.55 25.03 -31.59
CA LEU A 220 -32.43 25.32 -33.03
C LEU A 220 -30.96 25.08 -33.44
N PRO A 221 -30.69 24.39 -34.57
CA PRO A 221 -31.64 23.85 -35.55
C PRO A 221 -32.49 22.70 -34.99
N ALA A 222 -33.77 22.66 -35.40
CA ALA A 222 -34.76 21.79 -34.80
C ALA A 222 -34.43 20.29 -35.01
N GLY A 223 -34.24 19.55 -33.93
CA GLY A 223 -34.13 18.09 -33.91
C GLY A 223 -35.49 17.38 -33.80
N LEU A 224 -35.48 16.04 -33.86
CA LEU A 224 -36.70 15.22 -33.78
C LEU A 224 -37.52 15.49 -32.51
N ALA A 225 -36.85 15.69 -31.37
CA ALA A 225 -37.52 15.98 -30.10
C ALA A 225 -38.26 17.33 -30.12
N GLU A 226 -37.68 18.37 -30.72
CA GLU A 226 -38.33 19.67 -30.85
C GLU A 226 -39.50 19.63 -31.84
N VAL A 227 -39.37 18.88 -32.93
CA VAL A 227 -40.48 18.65 -33.87
C VAL A 227 -41.63 17.92 -33.19
N GLU A 228 -41.35 16.86 -32.43
CA GLU A 228 -42.36 16.14 -31.64
C GLU A 228 -43.03 17.04 -30.60
N MET A 229 -42.27 17.91 -29.94
CA MET A 229 -42.82 18.89 -29.00
C MET A 229 -43.76 19.88 -29.70
N ILE A 230 -43.38 20.40 -30.88
CA ILE A 230 -44.21 21.30 -31.68
C ILE A 230 -45.50 20.58 -32.11
N GLU A 231 -45.41 19.35 -32.62
CA GLU A 231 -46.57 18.57 -33.01
C GLU A 231 -47.52 18.31 -31.83
N ARG A 232 -46.98 17.99 -30.64
CA ARG A 232 -47.78 17.85 -29.41
C ARG A 232 -48.47 19.14 -29.01
N THR A 233 -47.80 20.29 -29.09
CA THR A 233 -48.46 21.58 -28.79
C THR A 233 -49.60 21.88 -29.77
N ARG A 234 -49.48 21.49 -31.04
CA ARG A 234 -50.56 21.60 -32.03
C ARG A 234 -51.72 20.65 -31.74
N VAL A 235 -51.42 19.39 -31.40
CA VAL A 235 -52.45 18.41 -30.99
C VAL A 235 -53.18 18.89 -29.74
N LYS A 236 -52.47 19.45 -28.76
CA LYS A 236 -53.06 20.04 -27.55
C LYS A 236 -53.99 21.20 -27.88
N ARG A 237 -53.59 22.13 -28.75
CA ARG A 237 -54.46 23.24 -29.19
C ARG A 237 -55.69 22.76 -29.95
N ALA A 238 -55.52 21.81 -30.87
CA ALA A 238 -56.64 21.24 -31.61
C ALA A 238 -57.64 20.58 -30.65
N TRP A 239 -57.15 19.92 -29.61
CA TRP A 239 -57.98 19.36 -28.55
C TRP A 239 -58.61 20.43 -27.65
N GLU A 240 -57.89 21.49 -27.25
CA GLU A 240 -58.45 22.61 -26.48
C GLU A 240 -59.62 23.28 -27.20
N ALA A 241 -59.56 23.35 -28.54
CA ALA A 241 -60.65 23.85 -29.38
C ALA A 241 -61.89 22.92 -29.40
N THR A 242 -61.73 21.62 -29.06
CA THR A 242 -62.86 20.67 -28.95
C THR A 242 -63.53 20.69 -27.58
N LEU A 243 -63.01 21.45 -26.60
CA LEU A 243 -63.58 21.52 -25.26
C LEU A 243 -64.89 22.30 -25.23
N PRO A 244 -65.90 21.86 -24.45
CA PRO A 244 -67.12 22.63 -24.22
C PRO A 244 -66.84 24.05 -23.73
N PRO A 245 -67.59 25.09 -24.17
CA PRO A 245 -67.41 26.46 -23.69
C PRO A 245 -67.65 26.58 -22.19
N MET A 246 -67.03 27.57 -21.55
CA MET A 246 -67.10 27.76 -20.08
C MET A 246 -68.48 28.23 -19.60
N ASP A 247 -69.31 28.76 -20.50
CA ASP A 247 -70.58 29.39 -20.16
C ASP A 247 -71.70 28.36 -19.85
N ASP A 248 -71.56 27.11 -20.29
CA ASP A 248 -72.55 26.04 -20.13
C ASP A 248 -72.31 25.17 -18.88
N LEU A 249 -73.01 25.48 -17.77
CA LEU A 249 -72.86 24.80 -16.47
C LEU A 249 -73.11 23.28 -16.51
N SER A 250 -73.95 22.80 -17.44
CA SER A 250 -74.30 21.38 -17.58
C SER A 250 -73.18 20.52 -18.18
N GLN A 251 -72.21 21.14 -18.85
CA GLN A 251 -71.11 20.44 -19.54
C GLN A 251 -69.77 20.57 -18.79
N LEU A 252 -69.74 21.27 -17.64
CA LEU A 252 -68.54 21.47 -16.84
C LEU A 252 -67.91 20.16 -16.38
N ASP A 253 -68.70 19.18 -15.97
CA ASP A 253 -68.17 17.88 -15.53
C ASP A 253 -67.54 17.09 -16.69
N LYS A 254 -68.10 17.22 -17.90
CA LYS A 254 -67.50 16.64 -19.12
C LYS A 254 -66.19 17.33 -19.45
N ARG A 255 -66.13 18.66 -19.36
CA ARG A 255 -64.91 19.44 -19.56
C ARG A 255 -63.82 19.05 -18.56
N LYS A 256 -64.15 18.94 -17.27
CA LYS A 256 -63.21 18.49 -16.22
C LYS A 256 -62.64 17.09 -16.51
N ARG A 257 -63.50 16.13 -16.86
CA ARG A 257 -63.04 14.76 -17.21
C ARG A 257 -62.11 14.75 -18.40
N MET A 258 -62.44 15.51 -19.45
CA MET A 258 -61.58 15.64 -20.63
C MET A 258 -60.22 16.25 -20.26
N MET A 259 -60.20 17.30 -19.42
CA MET A 259 -58.97 17.90 -18.91
C MET A 259 -58.13 16.91 -18.11
N ASP A 260 -58.74 16.21 -17.15
CA ASP A 260 -58.05 15.21 -16.32
C ASP A 260 -57.47 14.06 -17.18
N GLU A 261 -58.20 13.60 -18.19
CA GLU A 261 -57.73 12.56 -19.12
C GLU A 261 -56.56 13.04 -19.98
N MET A 262 -56.59 14.30 -20.44
CA MET A 262 -55.49 14.87 -21.19
C MET A 262 -54.26 15.08 -20.32
N GLU A 263 -54.44 15.58 -19.10
CA GLU A 263 -53.36 15.70 -18.12
C GLU A 263 -52.72 14.33 -17.85
N ARG A 264 -53.51 13.28 -17.60
CA ARG A 264 -52.96 11.91 -17.42
C ARG A 264 -52.15 11.44 -18.61
N LYS A 265 -52.57 11.74 -19.84
CA LYS A 265 -51.81 11.40 -21.06
C LYS A 265 -50.51 12.18 -21.15
N GLU A 266 -50.50 13.47 -20.79
CA GLU A 266 -49.29 14.29 -20.72
C GLU A 266 -48.33 13.80 -19.62
N TRP A 267 -48.85 13.40 -18.46
CA TRP A 267 -48.08 12.81 -17.37
C TRP A 267 -47.47 11.46 -17.78
N ALA A 268 -48.24 10.55 -18.36
CA ALA A 268 -47.75 9.27 -18.87
C ALA A 268 -46.64 9.46 -19.91
N PHE A 269 -46.82 10.43 -20.81
CA PHE A 269 -45.81 10.75 -21.82
C PHE A 269 -44.50 11.27 -21.20
N ARG A 270 -44.57 12.14 -20.18
CA ARG A 270 -43.38 12.59 -19.43
C ARG A 270 -42.73 11.44 -18.66
N GLU A 271 -43.53 10.54 -18.09
CA GLU A 271 -43.03 9.35 -17.41
C GLU A 271 -42.25 8.45 -18.38
N ASP A 272 -42.74 8.23 -19.60
CA ASP A 272 -42.05 7.45 -20.63
C ASP A 272 -40.71 8.09 -21.04
N GLU A 273 -40.64 9.42 -21.17
CA GLU A 273 -39.38 10.13 -21.44
C GLU A 273 -38.38 9.97 -20.29
N ILE A 274 -38.86 10.10 -19.05
CA ILE A 274 -38.03 9.90 -17.85
C ILE A 274 -37.54 8.45 -17.80
N GLN A 275 -38.38 7.46 -18.11
CA GLN A 275 -38.01 6.05 -18.15
C GLN A 275 -36.93 5.80 -19.20
N LYS A 276 -37.07 6.31 -20.43
CA LYS A 276 -36.03 6.17 -21.49
C LYS A 276 -34.69 6.75 -21.05
N LEU A 277 -34.69 7.91 -20.39
CA LEU A 277 -33.47 8.52 -19.86
C LEU A 277 -32.85 7.68 -18.73
N GLN A 278 -33.69 7.13 -17.84
CA GLN A 278 -33.25 6.25 -16.76
C GLN A 278 -32.69 4.93 -17.31
N GLU A 279 -33.34 4.32 -18.30
CA GLU A 279 -32.86 3.12 -18.99
C GLU A 279 -31.51 3.34 -19.68
N ALA A 280 -31.36 4.46 -20.41
CA ALA A 280 -30.09 4.83 -21.01
C ALA A 280 -28.98 5.00 -19.96
N ARG A 281 -29.29 5.66 -18.84
CA ARG A 281 -28.36 5.81 -17.71
C ARG A 281 -28.01 4.47 -17.07
N LEU A 282 -28.99 3.59 -16.88
CA LEU A 282 -28.78 2.25 -16.32
C LEU A 282 -27.93 1.40 -17.25
N ALA A 283 -28.14 1.45 -18.56
CA ALA A 283 -27.32 0.73 -19.54
C ALA A 283 -25.84 1.16 -19.48
N LEU A 284 -25.59 2.47 -19.37
CA LEU A 284 -24.23 3.00 -19.17
C LEU A 284 -23.62 2.51 -17.85
N LEU A 285 -24.39 2.56 -16.75
CA LEU A 285 -23.92 2.07 -15.44
C LEU A 285 -23.61 0.57 -15.47
N MET A 286 -24.44 -0.24 -16.12
CA MET A 286 -24.19 -1.66 -16.30
C MET A 286 -22.90 -1.91 -17.10
N GLY A 287 -22.67 -1.14 -18.16
CA GLY A 287 -21.42 -1.19 -18.92
C GLY A 287 -20.19 -0.89 -18.06
N LEU A 288 -20.24 0.18 -17.26
CA LEU A 288 -19.16 0.56 -16.34
C LEU A 288 -18.93 -0.49 -15.23
N LEU A 289 -19.99 -1.11 -14.72
CA LEU A 289 -19.87 -2.18 -13.74
C LEU A 289 -19.19 -3.42 -14.32
N ARG A 290 -19.55 -3.82 -15.54
CA ARG A 290 -18.90 -4.93 -16.24
C ARG A 290 -17.41 -4.67 -16.44
N GLN A 291 -17.05 -3.49 -16.93
CA GLN A 291 -15.64 -3.10 -17.10
C GLN A 291 -14.89 -3.15 -15.77
N ARG A 292 -15.50 -2.70 -14.67
CA ARG A 292 -14.91 -2.79 -13.34
C ARG A 292 -14.72 -4.25 -12.89
N GLU A 293 -15.69 -5.12 -13.15
CA GLU A 293 -15.62 -6.54 -12.82
C GLU A 293 -14.55 -7.26 -13.64
N GLU A 294 -14.44 -6.98 -14.94
CA GLU A 294 -13.39 -7.53 -15.81
C GLU A 294 -11.99 -7.16 -15.30
N VAL A 295 -11.75 -5.88 -14.99
CA VAL A 295 -10.48 -5.42 -14.42
C VAL A 295 -10.19 -6.09 -13.07
N GLN A 296 -11.22 -6.31 -12.24
CA GLN A 296 -11.05 -7.05 -10.99
C GLN A 296 -10.71 -8.53 -11.24
N GLN A 297 -11.35 -9.17 -12.21
CA GLN A 297 -11.09 -10.56 -12.57
C GLN A 297 -9.66 -10.73 -13.10
N GLU A 298 -9.21 -9.87 -14.01
CA GLU A 298 -7.82 -9.85 -14.49
C GLU A 298 -6.82 -9.74 -13.33
N ALA A 299 -7.02 -8.78 -12.44
CA ALA A 299 -6.17 -8.62 -11.27
C ALA A 299 -6.20 -9.83 -10.32
N THR A 300 -7.32 -10.56 -10.25
CA THR A 300 -7.40 -11.81 -9.47
C THR A 300 -6.67 -12.97 -10.16
N VAL A 301 -6.77 -13.08 -11.48
CA VAL A 301 -6.06 -14.09 -12.29
C VAL A 301 -4.56 -13.87 -12.17
N ASP A 302 -4.06 -12.64 -12.30
CA ASP A 302 -2.63 -12.33 -12.16
C ASP A 302 -2.09 -12.73 -10.77
N ARG A 303 -2.88 -12.49 -9.71
CA ARG A 303 -2.51 -12.91 -8.35
C ARG A 303 -2.46 -14.43 -8.21
N LEU A 304 -3.37 -15.14 -8.86
CA LEU A 304 -3.39 -16.60 -8.89
C LEU A 304 -2.19 -17.14 -9.66
N ASP A 305 -1.86 -16.56 -10.82
CA ASP A 305 -0.72 -16.95 -11.64
C ASP A 305 0.62 -16.71 -10.94
N LEU A 306 0.76 -15.59 -10.24
CA LEU A 306 1.93 -15.33 -9.41
C LEU A 306 2.09 -16.41 -8.33
N LYS A 307 1.03 -16.73 -7.59
CA LYS A 307 1.06 -17.80 -6.58
C LYS A 307 1.34 -19.17 -7.20
N TYR A 308 0.73 -19.46 -8.34
CA TYR A 308 0.92 -20.71 -9.07
C TYR A 308 2.39 -20.85 -9.52
N SER A 309 2.98 -19.79 -10.06
CA SER A 309 4.39 -19.78 -10.48
C SER A 309 5.36 -19.99 -9.31
N GLN A 310 5.06 -19.41 -8.14
CA GLN A 310 5.84 -19.60 -6.92
C GLN A 310 5.76 -21.06 -6.47
N HIS A 311 4.56 -21.62 -6.38
CA HIS A 311 4.36 -23.03 -6.03
C HIS A 311 5.09 -23.96 -7.02
N GLN A 312 5.03 -23.67 -8.32
CA GLN A 312 5.71 -24.47 -9.33
C GLN A 312 7.24 -24.41 -9.19
N ARG A 313 7.82 -23.25 -8.82
CA ARG A 313 9.25 -23.12 -8.53
C ARG A 313 9.64 -23.92 -7.29
N ASP A 314 8.84 -23.85 -6.24
CA ASP A 314 9.06 -24.61 -5.01
C ASP A 314 9.00 -26.12 -5.26
N GLU A 315 8.01 -26.57 -6.04
CA GLU A 315 7.90 -27.97 -6.48
C GLU A 315 9.13 -28.40 -7.28
N LYS A 316 9.54 -27.62 -8.29
CA LYS A 316 10.75 -27.90 -9.07
C LYS A 316 12.00 -27.97 -8.18
N SER A 317 12.12 -27.10 -7.19
CA SER A 317 13.23 -27.11 -6.23
C SER A 317 13.24 -28.39 -5.38
N LYS A 318 12.06 -28.82 -4.89
CA LYS A 318 11.91 -30.07 -4.12
C LYS A 318 12.22 -31.29 -4.99
N LEU A 319 11.72 -31.32 -6.22
CA LEU A 319 12.02 -32.39 -7.18
C LEU A 319 13.52 -32.46 -7.51
N SER A 320 14.21 -31.32 -7.62
CA SER A 320 15.65 -31.29 -7.84
C SER A 320 16.43 -31.89 -6.65
N LYS A 321 16.01 -31.59 -5.42
CA LYS A 321 16.59 -32.19 -4.20
C LYS A 321 16.38 -33.71 -4.18
N ILE A 322 15.15 -34.16 -4.43
CA ILE A 322 14.83 -35.60 -4.50
C ILE A 322 15.67 -36.30 -5.57
N ARG A 323 15.83 -35.69 -6.76
CA ARG A 323 16.68 -36.25 -7.83
C ARG A 323 18.14 -36.33 -7.40
N ASN A 324 18.67 -35.30 -6.74
CA ASN A 324 20.04 -35.29 -6.24
C ASN A 324 20.25 -36.38 -5.17
N ASP A 325 19.31 -36.52 -4.23
CA ASP A 325 19.34 -37.55 -3.20
C ASP A 325 19.23 -38.96 -3.81
N TYR A 326 18.40 -39.12 -4.83
CA TYR A 326 18.33 -40.35 -5.63
C TYR A 326 19.67 -40.66 -6.30
N ILE A 327 20.31 -39.69 -6.96
CA ILE A 327 21.63 -39.90 -7.59
C ILE A 327 22.70 -40.24 -6.53
N ILE A 328 22.71 -39.55 -5.39
CA ILE A 328 23.66 -39.80 -4.30
C ILE A 328 23.44 -41.20 -3.71
N SER A 329 22.18 -41.59 -3.46
CA SER A 329 21.86 -42.92 -2.93
C SER A 329 22.21 -44.02 -3.93
N MET A 330 21.94 -43.84 -5.22
CA MET A 330 22.36 -44.76 -6.28
C MET A 330 23.89 -44.88 -6.37
N ARG A 331 24.63 -43.77 -6.26
CA ARG A 331 26.11 -43.80 -6.19
C ARG A 331 26.63 -44.54 -4.95
N LYS A 332 26.00 -44.32 -3.79
CA LYS A 332 26.35 -45.03 -2.55
C LYS A 332 26.04 -46.53 -2.65
N LEU A 333 24.89 -46.89 -3.22
CA LEU A 333 24.48 -48.29 -3.42
C LEU A 333 25.40 -49.01 -4.40
N THR A 334 25.74 -48.38 -5.53
CA THR A 334 26.71 -48.95 -6.49
C THR A 334 28.09 -49.13 -5.87
N ALA A 335 28.55 -48.21 -5.02
CA ALA A 335 29.80 -48.36 -4.26
C ALA A 335 29.72 -49.53 -3.25
N LYS A 336 28.62 -49.65 -2.50
CA LYS A 336 28.39 -50.77 -1.57
C LYS A 336 28.33 -52.12 -2.29
N ARG A 337 27.67 -52.18 -3.46
CA ARG A 337 27.63 -53.40 -4.31
C ARG A 337 29.02 -53.89 -4.74
N LYS A 338 30.04 -53.02 -4.82
CA LYS A 338 31.42 -53.45 -5.14
C LYS A 338 32.07 -54.26 -4.00
N ASN A 339 31.58 -54.13 -2.77
CA ASN A 339 32.05 -54.85 -1.57
C ASN A 339 30.84 -55.35 -0.74
N VAL A 340 30.00 -56.21 -1.32
CA VAL A 340 28.80 -56.76 -0.64
C VAL A 340 29.14 -57.48 0.66
N GLU A 341 30.24 -58.23 0.68
CA GLU A 341 30.66 -59.02 1.84
C GLU A 341 31.23 -58.18 3.00
N GLY A 342 31.42 -56.87 2.82
CA GLY A 342 31.96 -55.98 3.86
C GLY A 342 33.41 -56.26 4.29
N LYS A 343 34.08 -57.25 3.69
CA LYS A 343 35.47 -57.62 4.03
C LYS A 343 36.44 -56.49 3.67
N LEU A 344 37.35 -56.16 4.59
CA LEU A 344 38.44 -55.23 4.33
C LEU A 344 39.38 -55.84 3.29
N LYS A 345 39.45 -55.24 2.10
CA LYS A 345 40.39 -55.64 1.06
C LYS A 345 41.80 -55.20 1.47
N ARG A 346 42.77 -56.12 1.42
CA ARG A 346 44.19 -55.80 1.55
C ARG A 346 44.60 -54.86 0.41
N ARG A 347 45.46 -53.89 0.72
CA ARG A 347 45.92 -52.89 -0.25
C ARG A 347 46.76 -53.55 -1.35
N ASP A 348 46.33 -53.41 -2.60
CA ASP A 348 47.08 -53.85 -3.78
C ASP A 348 48.00 -52.73 -4.27
N ILE A 349 49.28 -52.80 -3.91
CA ILE A 349 50.28 -51.80 -4.26
C ILE A 349 50.40 -51.65 -5.78
N ILE A 350 50.46 -52.76 -6.52
CA ILE A 350 50.59 -52.76 -7.99
C ILE A 350 49.41 -52.02 -8.63
N LYS A 351 48.19 -52.25 -8.13
CA LYS A 351 46.98 -51.62 -8.65
C LYS A 351 46.90 -50.13 -8.31
N ASP A 352 47.37 -49.74 -7.13
CA ASP A 352 47.47 -48.33 -6.74
C ASP A 352 48.44 -47.57 -7.66
N TYR A 353 49.63 -48.13 -7.93
CA TYR A 353 50.62 -47.49 -8.81
C TYR A 353 50.24 -47.53 -10.30
N SER A 354 49.38 -48.47 -10.71
CA SER A 354 48.82 -48.48 -12.07
C SER A 354 47.74 -47.40 -12.32
N ASN A 355 47.07 -46.93 -11.26
CA ASN A 355 46.00 -45.96 -11.34
C ASN A 355 46.47 -44.59 -10.86
N TYR A 356 46.61 -43.60 -11.75
CA TYR A 356 47.02 -42.25 -11.37
C TYR A 356 46.00 -41.51 -10.49
N SER A 357 44.74 -41.94 -10.47
CA SER A 357 43.71 -41.41 -9.57
C SER A 357 43.75 -42.04 -8.16
N SER A 358 44.70 -42.95 -7.90
CA SER A 358 44.82 -43.61 -6.60
C SER A 358 45.44 -42.67 -5.56
N GLN A 359 45.38 -43.10 -4.29
CA GLN A 359 45.89 -42.31 -3.17
C GLN A 359 47.42 -42.13 -3.18
N THR A 360 48.18 -42.92 -3.95
CA THR A 360 49.64 -42.76 -4.04
C THR A 360 50.04 -41.51 -4.81
N TYR A 361 49.30 -41.17 -5.87
CA TYR A 361 49.56 -40.00 -6.70
C TYR A 361 48.67 -38.82 -6.34
N ALA A 362 47.39 -39.08 -6.01
CA ALA A 362 46.41 -38.06 -5.64
C ALA A 362 45.82 -38.36 -4.24
N PRO A 363 46.59 -38.13 -3.16
CA PRO A 363 46.09 -38.36 -1.81
C PRO A 363 44.93 -37.41 -1.48
N LEU A 364 43.85 -37.97 -0.92
CA LEU A 364 42.72 -37.17 -0.45
C LEU A 364 43.12 -36.41 0.83
N SER A 365 42.74 -35.13 0.91
CA SER A 365 43.08 -34.25 2.04
C SER A 365 42.71 -34.80 3.41
N ARG A 366 41.57 -35.51 3.51
CA ARG A 366 41.11 -36.17 4.75
C ARG A 366 42.06 -37.24 5.32
N ILE A 367 43.00 -37.75 4.52
CA ILE A 367 44.00 -38.75 4.95
C ILE A 367 45.17 -38.06 5.67
N GLY A 368 45.39 -36.76 5.41
CA GLY A 368 46.46 -35.97 6.04
C GLY A 368 47.88 -36.31 5.58
N LEU A 369 48.05 -37.27 4.66
CA LEU A 369 49.34 -37.67 4.11
C LEU A 369 49.66 -36.82 2.86
N PHE A 370 50.61 -35.91 3.00
CA PHE A 370 51.13 -35.07 1.91
C PHE A 370 52.61 -35.41 1.71
N PRO A 371 52.96 -36.24 0.70
CA PRO A 371 54.34 -36.68 0.47
C PRO A 371 55.33 -35.52 0.28
N ASP A 372 54.85 -34.41 -0.27
CA ASP A 372 55.67 -33.27 -0.71
C ASP A 372 55.85 -32.18 0.37
N ARG A 373 55.29 -32.36 1.58
CA ARG A 373 55.26 -31.31 2.61
C ARG A 373 56.63 -30.98 3.22
N HIS A 374 57.66 -31.81 2.97
CA HIS A 374 59.02 -31.65 3.48
C HIS A 374 60.12 -31.78 2.41
N SER A 375 59.79 -31.68 1.11
CA SER A 375 60.79 -31.79 0.04
C SER A 375 61.91 -30.75 0.17
N GLN A 376 61.59 -29.55 0.68
CA GLN A 376 62.58 -28.50 0.96
C GLN A 376 63.52 -28.82 2.13
N ARG A 377 63.11 -29.68 3.09
CA ARG A 377 63.94 -30.05 4.25
C ARG A 377 65.06 -31.04 3.88
N ASN A 378 64.88 -31.76 2.77
CA ASN A 378 65.85 -32.72 2.24
C ASN A 378 66.71 -32.14 1.12
N MET A 379 66.62 -30.83 0.83
CA MET A 379 67.55 -30.16 -0.06
C MET A 379 68.92 -30.05 0.63
N VAL A 380 69.79 -31.02 0.40
CA VAL A 380 71.16 -31.01 0.92
C VAL A 380 71.97 -29.97 0.15
N LYS A 381 72.10 -28.77 0.72
CA LYS A 381 73.07 -27.76 0.28
C LYS A 381 74.34 -27.94 1.11
N SER A 382 75.27 -28.75 0.61
CA SER A 382 76.55 -28.98 1.27
C SER A 382 77.56 -27.95 0.82
N ARG A 383 78.08 -27.14 1.77
CA ARG A 383 79.17 -26.17 1.50
C ARG A 383 80.43 -26.84 0.94
N TYR A 384 80.58 -28.12 1.23
CA TYR A 384 81.74 -28.92 0.83
C TYR A 384 81.73 -29.32 -0.64
N LEU A 385 80.62 -29.15 -1.37
CA LEU A 385 80.52 -29.51 -2.80
C LEU A 385 80.85 -28.35 -3.74
N ASP A 386 80.91 -27.12 -3.22
CA ASP A 386 81.11 -25.90 -4.03
C ASP A 386 82.60 -25.53 -4.15
N THR A 387 83.45 -25.99 -3.23
CA THR A 387 84.89 -25.70 -3.20
C THR A 387 85.72 -26.98 -3.21
N TYR A 388 86.88 -26.94 -3.89
CA TYR A 388 87.82 -28.06 -3.94
C TYR A 388 88.35 -28.45 -2.55
N GLU A 389 88.66 -27.47 -1.71
CA GLU A 389 89.07 -27.69 -0.31
C GLU A 389 87.99 -28.43 0.49
N GLY A 390 86.71 -28.10 0.25
CA GLY A 390 85.59 -28.78 0.88
C GLY A 390 85.45 -30.25 0.46
N LEU A 391 85.81 -30.59 -0.78
CA LEU A 391 85.82 -31.97 -1.25
C LEU A 391 86.94 -32.79 -0.58
N LEU A 392 88.10 -32.20 -0.36
CA LEU A 392 89.21 -32.85 0.36
C LEU A 392 88.87 -33.09 1.84
N GLU A 393 88.19 -32.15 2.49
CA GLU A 393 87.68 -32.33 3.86
C GLU A 393 86.62 -33.44 3.94
N LEU A 394 85.77 -33.56 2.93
CA LEU A 394 84.81 -34.66 2.82
C LEU A 394 85.51 -36.00 2.62
N GLU A 395 86.50 -36.06 1.73
CA GLU A 395 87.30 -37.27 1.49
C GLU A 395 87.99 -37.74 2.77
N ALA A 396 88.62 -36.83 3.50
CA ALA A 396 89.28 -37.12 4.77
C ALA A 396 88.29 -37.54 5.88
N GLY A 397 87.05 -37.07 5.82
CA GLY A 397 85.98 -37.42 6.76
C GLY A 397 85.27 -38.76 6.48
N LEU A 398 85.52 -39.39 5.33
CA LEU A 398 84.96 -40.70 5.01
C LEU A 398 85.71 -41.80 5.76
N PRO A 399 85.02 -42.76 6.40
CA PRO A 399 85.70 -43.88 7.02
C PRO A 399 86.37 -44.76 5.96
N VAL A 400 87.50 -45.37 6.34
CA VAL A 400 88.31 -46.28 5.50
C VAL A 400 87.46 -47.42 4.87
N SER A 401 86.29 -47.74 5.45
CA SER A 401 85.33 -48.71 4.89
C SER A 401 84.67 -48.30 3.57
N VAL A 402 84.80 -47.05 3.15
CA VAL A 402 84.29 -46.54 1.85
C VAL A 402 85.36 -46.65 0.76
N THR A 403 86.64 -46.50 1.11
CA THR A 403 87.78 -46.60 0.19
C THR A 403 88.24 -48.04 -0.02
N GLU A 404 88.00 -48.94 0.93
CA GLU A 404 88.32 -50.37 0.82
C GLU A 404 87.04 -51.23 0.68
N PRO A 405 86.98 -52.21 -0.26
CA PRO A 405 85.80 -53.03 -0.45
C PRO A 405 85.58 -53.99 0.74
N CYS A 406 84.58 -53.70 1.56
CA CYS A 406 84.20 -54.51 2.71
C CYS A 406 83.09 -55.52 2.33
N ILE A 407 83.44 -56.77 2.02
CA ILE A 407 82.46 -57.83 1.73
C ILE A 407 81.86 -58.34 3.05
N LYS A 408 80.67 -57.85 3.41
CA LYS A 408 79.87 -58.40 4.52
C LYS A 408 78.83 -59.38 3.99
N ALA A 409 79.05 -60.67 4.19
CA ALA A 409 78.03 -61.68 3.92
C ALA A 409 76.82 -61.50 4.87
N PRO A 410 75.57 -61.64 4.38
CA PRO A 410 74.39 -61.40 5.20
C PRO A 410 74.29 -62.44 6.32
N VAL A 411 74.32 -61.98 7.56
CA VAL A 411 74.11 -62.83 8.74
C VAL A 411 72.62 -63.20 8.80
N PRO A 412 72.26 -64.50 8.81
CA PRO A 412 70.86 -64.91 8.90
C PRO A 412 70.24 -64.44 10.23
N LYS A 413 69.06 -63.81 10.15
CA LYS A 413 68.34 -63.33 11.35
C LYS A 413 68.00 -64.50 12.27
N VAL A 414 68.67 -64.57 13.42
CA VAL A 414 68.38 -65.57 14.45
C VAL A 414 67.06 -65.19 15.13
N SER A 415 65.96 -65.83 14.73
CA SER A 415 64.69 -65.77 15.46
C SER A 415 64.90 -66.36 16.86
N LYS A 416 64.66 -65.55 17.91
CA LYS A 416 64.80 -65.92 19.33
C LYS A 416 63.70 -66.89 19.80
N GLY A 417 63.59 -68.04 19.13
CA GLY A 417 62.59 -69.07 19.45
C GLY A 417 62.92 -70.46 18.93
N PHE A 418 64.06 -70.65 18.25
CA PHE A 418 64.44 -71.96 17.72
C PHE A 418 65.84 -72.37 18.20
N VAL A 419 65.93 -73.60 18.73
CA VAL A 419 67.20 -74.28 19.05
C VAL A 419 68.11 -74.21 17.82
N LYS A 420 69.35 -73.74 17.99
CA LYS A 420 70.34 -73.60 16.90
C LYS A 420 70.41 -74.90 16.09
N ARG A 421 70.53 -74.81 14.76
CA ARG A 421 70.54 -75.98 13.85
C ARG A 421 71.55 -77.05 14.28
N SER A 422 72.70 -76.65 14.82
CA SER A 422 73.71 -77.55 15.41
C SER A 422 73.15 -78.36 16.58
N ALA A 423 72.51 -77.71 17.55
CA ALA A 423 71.93 -78.36 18.73
C ALA A 423 70.71 -79.24 18.37
N ARG A 424 69.92 -78.89 17.34
CA ARG A 424 68.89 -79.80 16.79
C ARG A 424 69.52 -81.05 16.18
N ARG A 425 70.59 -80.88 15.40
CA ARG A 425 71.32 -81.99 14.78
C ARG A 425 71.96 -82.90 15.84
N GLU A 426 72.49 -82.35 16.93
CA GLU A 426 73.00 -83.14 18.05
C GLU A 426 71.90 -83.92 18.77
N MET A 427 70.73 -83.31 19.00
CA MET A 427 69.57 -84.03 19.55
C MET A 427 69.05 -85.13 18.63
N GLU A 428 69.03 -84.89 17.31
CA GLU A 428 68.70 -85.91 16.31
C GLU A 428 69.76 -87.03 16.30
N LEU A 429 71.05 -86.70 16.34
CA LEU A 429 72.13 -87.69 16.42
C LEU A 429 72.02 -88.53 17.70
N MET A 430 71.73 -87.92 18.85
CA MET A 430 71.50 -88.64 20.11
C MET A 430 70.30 -89.58 20.04
N LYS A 431 69.19 -89.13 19.44
CA LYS A 431 67.99 -89.97 19.20
C LYS A 431 68.29 -91.12 18.24
N THR A 432 69.00 -90.88 17.14
CA THR A 432 69.40 -91.93 16.20
C THR A 432 70.37 -92.92 16.84
N HIS A 433 71.28 -92.45 17.70
CA HIS A 433 72.21 -93.33 18.42
C HIS A 433 71.48 -94.23 19.42
N GLN A 434 70.46 -93.69 20.12
CA GLN A 434 69.58 -94.47 20.99
C GLN A 434 68.75 -95.48 20.19
N ALA A 435 68.13 -95.05 19.08
CA ALA A 435 67.36 -95.94 18.21
C ALA A 435 68.21 -97.07 17.61
N LEU A 436 69.44 -96.79 17.16
CA LEU A 436 70.37 -97.82 16.66
C LEU A 436 70.84 -98.78 17.76
N LYS A 437 70.97 -98.31 19.01
CA LYS A 437 71.25 -99.19 20.16
C LYS A 437 70.06 -100.12 20.43
N GLU A 438 68.85 -99.59 20.39
CA GLU A 438 67.61 -100.36 20.57
C GLU A 438 67.37 -101.35 19.42
N GLU A 439 67.62 -100.97 18.17
CA GLU A 439 67.53 -101.85 17.00
C GLU A 439 68.59 -102.95 17.02
N LYS A 440 69.82 -102.67 17.45
CA LYS A 440 70.86 -103.71 17.63
C LYS A 440 70.52 -104.74 18.70
N THR A 441 69.70 -104.38 19.70
CA THR A 441 69.24 -105.31 20.75
C THR A 441 67.97 -106.09 20.37
N ARG A 442 67.29 -105.73 19.27
CA ARG A 442 66.06 -106.39 18.82
C ARG A 442 66.36 -107.37 17.67
N VAL A 443 66.44 -108.66 18.00
CA VAL A 443 66.45 -109.74 16.99
C VAL A 443 65.05 -109.87 16.38
N GLU A 444 64.94 -109.61 15.09
CA GLU A 444 63.67 -109.53 14.37
C GLU A 444 62.95 -110.90 14.28
N GLN A 445 61.68 -110.94 14.72
CA GLN A 445 60.70 -111.88 14.20
C GLN A 445 59.79 -111.13 13.23
N LYS A 446 59.82 -111.53 11.96
CA LYS A 446 59.00 -110.95 10.89
C LYS A 446 57.51 -111.13 11.21
N LYS A 447 56.78 -110.02 11.35
CA LYS A 447 55.32 -110.01 11.43
C LYS A 447 54.72 -110.41 10.09
N THR A 448 53.71 -111.28 10.12
CA THR A 448 52.83 -111.58 8.99
C THR A 448 51.91 -110.38 8.70
N LEU A 449 51.70 -110.08 7.42
CA LEU A 449 50.78 -109.04 6.95
C LEU A 449 49.33 -109.49 7.14
N ARG A 450 48.52 -108.76 7.92
CA ARG A 450 47.05 -108.86 7.89
C ARG A 450 46.34 -107.55 8.27
N PHE A 451 45.87 -106.88 7.21
CA PHE A 451 44.59 -106.18 7.02
C PHE A 451 44.32 -104.73 7.51
N LEU A 452 43.87 -103.97 6.51
CA LEU A 452 42.98 -102.80 6.40
C LEU A 452 42.24 -102.32 7.67
N PHE A 453 42.52 -101.07 8.07
CA PHE A 453 41.57 -100.24 8.84
C PHE A 453 40.89 -99.21 7.93
N LYS A 454 39.57 -99.14 8.05
CA LYS A 454 38.65 -98.29 7.31
C LYS A 454 38.77 -96.86 7.83
N THR A 455 39.12 -95.90 6.99
CA THR A 455 39.10 -94.47 7.34
C THR A 455 37.64 -94.01 7.47
N GLU A 456 37.23 -93.51 8.62
CA GLU A 456 35.88 -92.96 8.81
C GLU A 456 35.71 -91.68 7.98
N LYS A 457 34.63 -91.58 7.20
CA LYS A 457 34.28 -90.35 6.46
C LYS A 457 33.60 -89.38 7.42
N SER A 458 33.97 -88.10 7.36
CA SER A 458 33.32 -87.02 8.12
C SER A 458 31.82 -86.90 7.76
N VAL A 459 30.99 -86.50 8.74
CA VAL A 459 29.53 -86.28 8.59
C VAL A 459 29.24 -85.40 7.36
N PRO A 460 28.31 -85.79 6.46
CA PRO A 460 27.93 -84.97 5.32
C PRO A 460 27.23 -83.69 5.78
N ARG A 461 27.53 -82.58 5.09
CA ARG A 461 26.84 -81.30 5.30
C ARG A 461 25.34 -81.48 5.09
N PRO A 462 24.46 -80.76 5.82
CA PRO A 462 23.04 -80.77 5.51
C PRO A 462 22.81 -80.40 4.04
N GLN A 463 21.78 -80.98 3.42
CA GLN A 463 21.42 -80.66 2.04
C GLN A 463 21.16 -79.15 1.95
N THR A 464 21.81 -78.52 0.97
CA THR A 464 21.62 -77.09 0.68
C THR A 464 20.16 -76.88 0.31
N PRO A 465 19.48 -75.85 0.84
CA PRO A 465 18.08 -75.60 0.49
C PRO A 465 17.96 -75.45 -1.02
N VAL A 466 17.17 -76.35 -1.64
CA VAL A 466 16.84 -76.33 -3.06
C VAL A 466 15.77 -75.27 -3.25
N VAL A 467 16.01 -74.34 -4.17
CA VAL A 467 14.99 -73.38 -4.63
C VAL A 467 14.08 -74.14 -5.58
N ASP A 468 12.76 -73.97 -5.44
CA ASP A 468 11.77 -74.62 -6.31
C ASP A 468 12.11 -74.35 -7.79
N GLU A 469 12.09 -75.42 -8.60
CA GLU A 469 12.34 -75.31 -10.04
C GLU A 469 11.25 -74.42 -10.66
N PRO A 470 11.62 -73.32 -11.35
CA PRO A 470 10.66 -72.46 -12.00
C PRO A 470 9.87 -73.25 -13.06
N PRO A 471 8.61 -72.90 -13.32
CA PRO A 471 7.77 -73.63 -14.28
C PRO A 471 8.41 -73.64 -15.68
N GLU A 472 8.30 -74.77 -16.37
CA GLU A 472 8.88 -74.97 -17.70
C GLU A 472 8.46 -73.85 -18.66
N GLY A 473 9.45 -73.11 -19.19
CA GLY A 473 9.28 -72.00 -20.15
C GLY A 473 9.61 -70.60 -19.64
N ASP A 474 9.65 -70.37 -18.31
CA ASP A 474 10.07 -69.07 -17.77
C ASP A 474 11.58 -68.84 -17.91
N GLU A 475 12.39 -69.90 -17.86
CA GLU A 475 13.83 -69.83 -18.12
C GLU A 475 14.14 -69.35 -19.55
N GLU A 476 13.40 -69.83 -20.56
CA GLU A 476 13.58 -69.41 -21.94
C GLU A 476 13.18 -67.94 -22.15
N ARG A 477 12.12 -67.50 -21.46
CA ARG A 477 11.70 -66.09 -21.45
C ARG A 477 12.73 -65.20 -20.77
N GLU A 478 13.26 -65.62 -19.63
CA GLU A 478 14.33 -64.90 -18.94
C GLU A 478 15.60 -64.84 -19.79
N LEU A 479 15.98 -65.94 -20.44
CA LEU A 479 17.10 -65.98 -21.37
C LEU A 479 16.90 -65.03 -22.55
N ALA A 480 15.70 -65.00 -23.14
CA ALA A 480 15.37 -64.07 -24.23
C ALA A 480 15.41 -62.60 -23.78
N VAL A 481 14.90 -62.30 -22.59
CA VAL A 481 14.97 -60.95 -21.98
C VAL A 481 16.42 -60.56 -21.68
N ILE A 482 17.25 -61.48 -21.19
CA ILE A 482 18.68 -61.27 -20.97
C ILE A 482 19.39 -60.99 -22.29
N TYR A 483 19.06 -61.70 -23.37
CA TYR A 483 19.61 -61.45 -24.70
C TYR A 483 19.22 -60.05 -25.23
N LEU A 484 17.96 -59.65 -25.10
CA LEU A 484 17.50 -58.29 -25.45
C LEU A 484 18.22 -57.22 -24.63
N GLN A 485 18.37 -57.42 -23.32
CA GLN A 485 19.13 -56.49 -22.48
C GLN A 485 20.59 -56.40 -22.89
N LYS A 486 21.24 -57.52 -23.25
CA LYS A 486 22.63 -57.52 -23.75
C LYS A 486 22.75 -56.76 -25.06
N LEU A 487 21.82 -56.93 -25.99
CA LEU A 487 21.79 -56.21 -27.27
C LEU A 487 21.60 -54.70 -27.07
N LEU A 488 20.62 -54.28 -26.27
CA LEU A 488 20.38 -52.86 -25.99
C LEU A 488 21.56 -52.20 -25.27
N ARG A 489 22.17 -52.90 -24.30
CA ARG A 489 23.41 -52.42 -23.65
C ARG A 489 24.55 -52.30 -24.64
N GLY A 490 24.77 -53.31 -25.48
CA GLY A 490 25.78 -53.28 -26.54
C GLY A 490 25.57 -52.12 -27.51
N ARG A 491 24.33 -51.89 -27.96
CA ARG A 491 23.99 -50.79 -28.88
C ARG A 491 24.17 -49.42 -28.24
N SER A 492 23.81 -49.28 -26.96
CA SER A 492 24.05 -48.03 -26.21
C SER A 492 25.54 -47.70 -26.08
N ILE A 493 26.39 -48.72 -25.82
CA ILE A 493 27.85 -48.55 -25.74
C ILE A 493 28.42 -48.20 -27.12
N GLN A 494 27.91 -48.82 -28.19
CA GLN A 494 28.30 -48.48 -29.57
C GLN A 494 27.95 -47.04 -29.90
N ASN A 495 26.73 -46.57 -29.61
CA ASN A 495 26.33 -45.18 -29.86
C ASN A 495 27.16 -44.18 -29.04
N GLN A 496 27.44 -44.48 -27.77
CA GLN A 496 28.34 -43.67 -26.94
C GLN A 496 29.77 -43.62 -27.50
N MET A 497 30.26 -44.73 -28.07
CA MET A 497 31.53 -44.73 -28.78
C MET A 497 31.48 -43.91 -30.07
N PHE A 498 30.40 -43.98 -30.85
CA PHE A 498 30.25 -43.19 -32.07
C PHE A 498 30.22 -41.70 -31.77
N GLU A 499 29.42 -41.25 -30.81
CA GLU A 499 29.42 -39.86 -30.35
C GLU A 499 30.78 -39.44 -29.79
N GLY A 500 31.44 -40.33 -29.03
CA GLY A 500 32.77 -40.08 -28.48
C GLY A 500 33.83 -39.94 -29.56
N LYS A 501 33.72 -40.72 -30.64
CA LYS A 501 34.56 -40.64 -31.83
C LYS A 501 34.29 -39.32 -32.56
N GLU A 502 33.02 -38.96 -32.80
CA GLU A 502 32.64 -37.72 -33.47
C GLU A 502 33.16 -36.47 -32.76
N LYS A 503 32.97 -36.39 -31.43
CA LYS A 503 33.48 -35.29 -30.60
C LYS A 503 35.00 -35.16 -30.61
N ARG A 504 35.71 -36.23 -30.96
CA ARG A 504 37.19 -36.29 -30.98
C ARG A 504 37.74 -36.51 -32.39
N LEU A 505 36.92 -36.37 -33.43
CA LEU A 505 37.34 -36.64 -34.81
C LEU A 505 38.53 -35.76 -35.21
N GLU A 506 38.54 -34.50 -34.80
CA GLU A 506 39.63 -33.54 -35.06
C GLU A 506 40.92 -33.97 -34.37
N LEU A 507 40.87 -34.29 -33.08
CA LEU A 507 42.02 -34.83 -32.34
C LEU A 507 42.52 -36.16 -32.95
N ILE A 508 41.61 -37.02 -33.41
CA ILE A 508 41.98 -38.28 -34.06
C ILE A 508 42.65 -38.02 -35.41
N GLN A 509 42.18 -37.04 -36.19
CA GLN A 509 42.81 -36.62 -37.43
C GLN A 509 44.20 -36.04 -37.18
N GLU A 510 44.34 -35.16 -36.17
CA GLU A 510 45.63 -34.62 -35.72
C GLU A 510 46.62 -35.74 -35.35
N LEU A 511 46.21 -36.70 -34.53
CA LEU A 511 47.05 -37.83 -34.12
C LEU A 511 47.38 -38.79 -35.27
N ARG A 512 46.50 -38.91 -36.28
CA ARG A 512 46.75 -39.71 -37.48
C ARG A 512 47.74 -39.02 -38.42
N THR A 513 47.70 -37.70 -38.51
CA THR A 513 48.64 -36.89 -39.31
C THR A 513 50.04 -36.80 -38.69
N THR A 514 50.28 -37.36 -37.49
CA THR A 514 51.62 -37.40 -36.89
C THR A 514 52.41 -38.69 -37.16
N HIS A 515 51.79 -39.70 -37.79
CA HIS A 515 52.41 -40.99 -38.09
C HIS A 515 52.56 -41.18 -39.62
N ALA A 516 53.63 -40.68 -40.22
CA ALA A 516 54.10 -41.09 -41.57
C ALA A 516 55.59 -41.45 -41.55
N LEU A 517 55.92 -42.58 -42.17
CA LEU A 517 57.30 -43.06 -42.26
C LEU A 517 57.97 -42.66 -43.59
N GLN A 518 57.21 -42.41 -44.65
CA GLN A 518 57.71 -42.01 -45.98
C GLN A 518 57.65 -40.48 -46.19
N ARG A 519 58.55 -39.93 -47.02
CA ARG A 519 58.68 -38.46 -47.22
C ARG A 519 57.46 -37.84 -47.92
N GLU A 520 56.91 -38.50 -48.93
CA GLU A 520 55.71 -38.03 -49.66
C GLU A 520 54.48 -38.02 -48.74
N GLU A 521 54.34 -39.03 -47.89
CA GLU A 521 53.28 -39.11 -46.87
C GLU A 521 53.43 -37.98 -45.81
N GLN A 522 54.66 -37.62 -45.44
CA GLN A 522 54.92 -36.52 -44.51
C GLN A 522 54.53 -35.15 -45.10
N GLU A 523 54.71 -34.93 -46.40
CA GLU A 523 54.31 -33.68 -47.06
C GLU A 523 52.79 -33.54 -47.17
N LEU A 524 52.09 -34.63 -47.50
CA LEU A 524 50.62 -34.67 -47.47
C LEU A 524 50.08 -34.43 -46.06
N GLN A 525 50.69 -35.03 -45.03
CA GLN A 525 50.31 -34.77 -43.63
C GLN A 525 50.58 -33.32 -43.19
N ARG A 526 51.64 -32.68 -43.70
CA ARG A 526 51.89 -31.25 -43.46
C ARG A 526 50.84 -30.37 -44.13
N ALA A 527 50.36 -30.72 -45.31
CA ALA A 527 49.27 -30.00 -45.97
C ALA A 527 47.94 -30.18 -45.20
N ASP A 528 47.63 -31.40 -44.77
CA ASP A 528 46.43 -31.70 -43.98
C ASP A 528 46.44 -30.99 -42.61
N THR A 529 47.57 -30.96 -41.92
CA THR A 529 47.71 -30.23 -40.65
C THR A 529 47.58 -28.72 -40.81
N GLN A 530 48.03 -28.15 -41.94
CA GLN A 530 47.80 -26.74 -42.23
C GLN A 530 46.33 -26.44 -42.50
N LEU A 531 45.62 -27.33 -43.20
CA LEU A 531 44.18 -27.21 -43.45
C LEU A 531 43.36 -27.32 -42.16
N THR A 532 43.68 -28.26 -41.26
CA THR A 532 42.98 -28.40 -39.98
C THR A 532 43.19 -27.18 -39.08
N LEU A 533 44.42 -26.67 -38.98
CA LEU A 533 44.72 -25.44 -38.23
C LEU A 533 44.02 -24.21 -38.83
N ALA A 534 43.90 -24.12 -40.16
CA ALA A 534 43.16 -23.04 -40.81
C ALA A 534 41.66 -23.10 -40.49
N LEU A 535 41.06 -24.30 -40.50
CA LEU A 535 39.66 -24.52 -40.14
C LEU A 535 39.38 -24.20 -38.66
N GLN A 536 40.30 -24.55 -37.76
CA GLN A 536 40.19 -24.19 -36.33
C GLN A 536 40.21 -22.68 -36.13
N ARG A 537 41.16 -21.97 -36.75
CA ARG A 537 41.24 -20.49 -36.70
C ARG A 537 39.96 -19.83 -37.23
N GLN A 538 39.40 -20.33 -38.33
CA GLN A 538 38.13 -19.82 -38.86
C GLN A 538 36.99 -20.01 -37.85
N ARG A 539 36.87 -21.20 -37.24
CA ARG A 539 35.84 -21.46 -36.23
C ARG A 539 35.98 -20.58 -35.00
N GLU A 540 37.20 -20.40 -34.48
CA GLU A 540 37.46 -19.50 -33.35
C GLU A 540 37.02 -18.06 -33.67
N GLN A 541 37.34 -17.58 -34.88
CA GLN A 541 36.88 -16.27 -35.35
C GLN A 541 35.36 -16.17 -35.45
N HIS A 542 34.70 -17.22 -35.96
CA HIS A 542 33.23 -17.27 -36.02
C HIS A 542 32.60 -17.30 -34.62
N THR A 543 33.13 -18.09 -33.69
CA THR A 543 32.65 -18.13 -32.31
C THR A 543 32.86 -16.80 -31.60
N HIS A 544 33.99 -16.12 -31.84
CA HIS A 544 34.26 -14.81 -31.26
C HIS A 544 33.29 -13.76 -31.81
N LYS A 545 33.07 -13.74 -33.14
CA LYS A 545 32.07 -12.85 -33.76
C LYS A 545 30.66 -13.11 -33.24
N ALA A 546 30.26 -14.38 -33.09
CA ALA A 546 28.97 -14.74 -32.51
C ALA A 546 28.83 -14.23 -31.06
N SER A 547 29.86 -14.43 -30.23
CA SER A 547 29.85 -13.96 -28.85
C SER A 547 29.76 -12.42 -28.72
N LEU A 548 30.39 -11.69 -29.64
CA LEU A 548 30.30 -10.23 -29.69
C LEU A 548 28.89 -9.78 -30.06
N VAL A 549 28.29 -10.40 -31.10
CA VAL A 549 26.92 -10.11 -31.53
C VAL A 549 25.91 -10.42 -30.42
N GLU A 550 26.04 -11.56 -29.74
CA GLU A 550 25.22 -11.91 -28.58
C GLU A 550 25.39 -10.90 -27.44
N GLY A 551 26.62 -10.44 -27.19
CA GLY A 551 26.90 -9.39 -26.21
C GLY A 551 26.19 -8.07 -26.53
N TYR A 552 26.23 -7.61 -27.79
CA TYR A 552 25.52 -6.39 -28.22
C TYR A 552 24.00 -6.55 -28.13
N GLN A 553 23.46 -7.70 -28.55
CA GLN A 553 22.03 -7.98 -28.45
C GLN A 553 21.55 -8.00 -26.98
N ALA A 554 22.33 -8.62 -26.09
CA ALA A 554 22.03 -8.64 -24.66
C ALA A 554 22.09 -7.23 -24.05
N ALA A 555 23.01 -6.37 -24.48
CA ALA A 555 23.12 -5.00 -24.01
C ALA A 555 21.92 -4.14 -24.45
N VAL A 556 21.51 -4.22 -25.71
CA VAL A 556 20.34 -3.50 -26.24
C VAL A 556 19.06 -3.98 -25.56
N ALA A 557 18.87 -5.30 -25.47
CA ALA A 557 17.71 -5.87 -24.77
C ALA A 557 17.70 -5.48 -23.29
N GLY A 558 18.88 -5.41 -22.65
CA GLY A 558 19.02 -4.97 -21.27
C GLY A 558 18.61 -3.50 -21.08
N ALA A 559 18.99 -2.61 -21.99
CA ALA A 559 18.62 -1.19 -21.93
C ALA A 559 17.09 -1.00 -22.04
N GLU A 560 16.46 -1.63 -23.03
CA GLU A 560 15.00 -1.56 -23.21
C GLU A 560 14.24 -2.13 -22.00
N LEU A 561 14.74 -3.23 -21.41
CA LEU A 561 14.16 -3.80 -20.18
C LEU A 561 14.28 -2.85 -18.99
N VAL A 562 15.40 -2.14 -18.86
CA VAL A 562 15.58 -1.15 -17.79
C VAL A 562 14.61 0.01 -17.97
N ASP A 563 14.49 0.55 -19.18
CA ASP A 563 13.57 1.68 -19.46
C ASP A 563 12.10 1.29 -19.23
N MET A 564 11.72 0.08 -19.63
CA MET A 564 10.38 -0.48 -19.35
C MET A 564 10.11 -0.63 -17.85
N LEU A 565 11.08 -1.15 -17.09
CA LEU A 565 10.94 -1.31 -15.64
C LEU A 565 10.89 0.04 -14.93
N ASP A 566 11.69 1.01 -15.37
CA ASP A 566 11.68 2.37 -14.85
C ASP A 566 10.33 3.06 -15.13
N PHE A 567 9.77 2.90 -16.33
CA PHE A 567 8.44 3.39 -16.67
C PHE A 567 7.37 2.79 -15.77
N LEU A 568 7.34 1.45 -15.64
CA LEU A 568 6.39 0.76 -14.77
C LEU A 568 6.53 1.18 -13.30
N SER A 569 7.75 1.44 -12.83
CA SER A 569 7.97 1.93 -11.48
C SER A 569 7.39 3.32 -11.25
N LYS A 570 7.51 4.22 -12.23
CA LYS A 570 6.96 5.58 -12.18
C LYS A 570 5.43 5.58 -12.21
N GLU A 571 4.82 4.75 -13.07
CA GLU A 571 3.36 4.62 -13.13
C GLU A 571 2.79 4.00 -11.85
N LEU A 572 3.51 3.07 -11.22
CA LEU A 572 3.13 2.52 -9.93
C LEU A 572 3.11 3.62 -8.85
N ILE A 573 4.15 4.45 -8.79
CA ILE A 573 4.22 5.59 -7.85
C ILE A 573 3.07 6.56 -8.11
N ARG A 574 2.84 6.94 -9.37
CA ARG A 574 1.74 7.81 -9.77
C ARG A 574 0.38 7.27 -9.31
N LEU A 575 0.09 5.98 -9.54
CA LEU A 575 -1.17 5.36 -9.08
C LEU A 575 -1.32 5.35 -7.56
N GLN A 576 -0.22 5.20 -6.81
CA GLN A 576 -0.25 5.32 -5.36
C GLN A 576 -0.56 6.76 -4.92
N GLU A 577 0.01 7.76 -5.59
CA GLU A 577 -0.25 9.18 -5.34
C GLU A 577 -1.70 9.55 -5.65
N GLU A 578 -2.24 9.10 -6.79
CA GLU A 578 -3.65 9.31 -7.15
C GLU A 578 -4.61 8.74 -6.08
N ARG A 579 -4.32 7.53 -5.57
CA ARG A 579 -5.10 6.94 -4.46
C ARG A 579 -5.00 7.75 -3.17
N ARG A 580 -3.80 8.25 -2.84
CA ARG A 580 -3.59 9.11 -1.66
C ARG A 580 -4.36 10.42 -1.79
N ILE A 581 -4.28 11.08 -2.94
CA ILE A 581 -5.02 12.31 -3.24
C ILE A 581 -6.51 12.05 -3.14
N HIS A 582 -7.02 10.97 -3.73
CA HIS A 582 -8.43 10.60 -3.64
C HIS A 582 -8.89 10.40 -2.18
N ALA A 583 -8.11 9.70 -1.36
CA ALA A 583 -8.40 9.57 0.07
C ALA A 583 -8.45 10.93 0.79
N PHE A 584 -7.54 11.85 0.47
CA PHE A 584 -7.59 13.22 0.99
C PHE A 584 -8.83 13.99 0.53
N THR A 585 -9.26 13.83 -0.73
CA THR A 585 -10.49 14.47 -1.21
C THR A 585 -11.73 13.99 -0.45
N LEU A 586 -11.85 12.69 -0.20
CA LEU A 586 -12.97 12.14 0.57
C LEU A 586 -13.00 12.63 2.02
N LEU A 587 -11.84 12.74 2.67
CA LEU A 587 -11.74 13.31 4.01
C LEU A 587 -12.11 14.80 4.02
N ALA A 588 -11.62 15.56 3.04
CA ALA A 588 -11.95 16.98 2.90
C ALA A 588 -13.44 17.21 2.64
N GLU A 589 -14.08 16.38 1.81
CA GLU A 589 -15.53 16.42 1.58
C GLU A 589 -16.32 16.10 2.85
N ARG A 590 -15.88 15.10 3.62
CA ARG A 590 -16.50 14.78 4.91
C ARG A 590 -16.41 15.95 5.88
N ASP A 591 -15.23 16.56 6.01
CA ASP A 591 -15.02 17.71 6.87
C ASP A 591 -15.83 18.93 6.42
N ARG A 592 -15.94 19.16 5.11
CA ARG A 592 -16.80 20.20 4.54
C ARG A 592 -18.26 19.98 4.92
N ARG A 593 -18.79 18.77 4.72
CA ARG A 593 -20.18 18.43 5.11
C ARG A 593 -20.42 18.62 6.61
N LEU A 594 -19.44 18.27 7.44
CA LEU A 594 -19.53 18.43 8.89
C LEU A 594 -19.59 19.91 9.27
N ARG A 595 -18.76 20.76 8.67
CA ARG A 595 -18.80 22.23 8.88
C ARG A 595 -20.09 22.84 8.35
N GLU A 596 -20.56 22.45 7.16
CA GLU A 596 -21.84 22.91 6.61
C GLU A 596 -23.01 22.54 7.55
N ALA A 597 -22.99 21.32 8.13
CA ALA A 597 -23.98 20.92 9.12
C ALA A 597 -23.89 21.75 10.41
N GLU A 598 -22.69 21.97 10.94
CA GLU A 598 -22.48 22.81 12.14
C GLU A 598 -22.91 24.27 11.90
N GLU A 599 -22.53 24.86 10.77
CA GLU A 599 -22.95 26.20 10.37
C GLU A 599 -24.46 26.29 10.17
N SER A 600 -25.08 25.28 9.54
CA SER A 600 -26.53 25.24 9.39
C SER A 600 -27.23 25.18 10.76
N GLY A 601 -26.69 24.42 11.71
CA GLY A 601 -27.18 24.39 13.09
C GLY A 601 -27.04 25.75 13.80
N ARG A 602 -25.91 26.44 13.62
CA ARG A 602 -25.71 27.79 14.16
C ARG A 602 -26.65 28.82 13.53
N ARG A 603 -26.83 28.80 12.21
CA ARG A 603 -27.77 29.68 11.50
C ARG A 603 -29.20 29.47 11.97
N GLN A 604 -29.62 28.21 12.17
CA GLN A 604 -30.95 27.92 12.75
C GLN A 604 -31.12 28.49 14.16
N MET A 605 -30.08 28.39 15.01
CA MET A 605 -30.12 28.95 16.37
C MET A 605 -30.13 30.48 16.35
N GLU A 606 -29.39 31.12 15.46
CA GLU A 606 -29.40 32.57 15.27
C GLU A 606 -30.73 33.06 14.71
N GLU A 607 -31.33 32.37 13.74
CA GLU A 607 -32.67 32.69 13.22
C GLU A 607 -33.74 32.56 14.30
N ARG A 608 -33.66 31.55 15.16
CA ARG A 608 -34.58 31.42 16.31
C ARG A 608 -34.42 32.59 17.27
N ARG A 609 -33.18 32.95 17.62
CA ARG A 609 -32.92 34.13 18.47
C ARG A 609 -33.43 35.42 17.85
N ARG A 610 -33.24 35.64 16.54
CA ARG A 610 -33.79 36.82 15.85
C ARG A 610 -35.32 36.84 15.90
N ARG A 611 -35.99 35.70 15.74
CA ARG A 611 -37.46 35.62 15.88
C ARG A 611 -37.90 35.95 17.30
N GLU A 612 -37.21 35.42 18.30
CA GLU A 612 -37.48 35.73 19.72
C GLU A 612 -37.25 37.23 19.99
N GLU A 613 -36.16 37.82 19.50
CA GLU A 613 -35.85 39.24 19.61
C GLU A 613 -36.88 40.12 18.87
N ASP A 614 -37.33 39.72 17.68
CA ASP A 614 -38.37 40.41 16.91
C ASP A 614 -39.73 40.35 17.62
N GLU A 615 -40.06 39.24 18.27
CA GLU A 615 -41.27 39.10 19.09
C GLU A 615 -41.22 39.99 20.33
N ILE A 616 -40.08 40.02 21.02
CA ILE A 616 -39.83 40.93 22.15
C ILE A 616 -39.94 42.38 21.68
N PHE A 617 -39.33 42.73 20.55
CA PHE A 617 -39.40 44.08 19.99
C PHE A 617 -40.83 44.47 19.64
N LYS A 618 -41.62 43.57 19.02
CA LYS A 618 -43.04 43.80 18.77
C LYS A 618 -43.83 44.04 20.05
N GLN A 619 -43.55 43.29 21.12
CA GLN A 619 -44.20 43.50 22.42
C GLN A 619 -43.83 44.87 23.01
N VAL A 620 -42.54 45.25 22.99
CA VAL A 620 -42.09 46.58 23.46
C VAL A 620 -42.73 47.70 22.66
N MET A 621 -42.81 47.57 21.33
CA MET A 621 -43.47 48.55 20.47
C MET A 621 -44.96 48.66 20.74
N ARG A 622 -45.65 47.55 21.03
CA ARG A 622 -47.06 47.58 21.47
C ARG A 622 -47.22 48.32 22.78
N VAL A 623 -46.39 48.04 23.78
CA VAL A 623 -46.41 48.79 25.05
C VAL A 623 -46.16 50.27 24.80
N HIS A 624 -45.20 50.64 23.93
CA HIS A 624 -44.98 52.05 23.59
C HIS A 624 -46.17 52.69 22.88
N GLN A 625 -46.82 51.98 21.95
CA GLN A 625 -48.06 52.44 21.32
C GLN A 625 -49.16 52.64 22.35
N GLU A 626 -49.40 51.65 23.22
CA GLU A 626 -50.37 51.74 24.32
C GLU A 626 -50.05 52.91 25.26
N THR A 627 -48.78 53.17 25.58
CA THR A 627 -48.42 54.35 26.40
C THR A 627 -48.66 55.68 25.70
N VAL A 628 -48.44 55.73 24.38
CA VAL A 628 -48.73 56.93 23.58
C VAL A 628 -50.24 57.14 23.50
N ASP A 629 -51.00 56.07 23.27
CA ASP A 629 -52.45 56.10 23.20
C ASP A 629 -53.04 56.55 24.53
N LEU A 630 -52.60 56.00 25.67
CA LEU A 630 -53.03 56.44 27.00
C LEU A 630 -52.69 57.91 27.27
N TYR A 631 -51.50 58.37 26.85
CA TYR A 631 -51.12 59.77 26.99
C TYR A 631 -52.01 60.69 26.13
N LEU A 632 -52.34 60.28 24.91
CA LEU A 632 -53.25 61.01 24.03
C LEU A 632 -54.68 60.99 24.57
N GLU A 633 -55.15 59.87 25.09
CA GLU A 633 -56.43 59.73 25.78
C GLU A 633 -56.52 60.68 26.98
N ASP A 634 -55.49 60.73 27.83
CA ASP A 634 -55.44 61.64 28.97
C ASP A 634 -55.50 63.12 28.54
N ILE A 635 -54.80 63.49 27.45
CA ILE A 635 -54.89 64.85 26.89
C ILE A 635 -56.30 65.11 26.36
N ILE A 636 -56.87 64.17 25.60
CA ILE A 636 -58.20 64.32 25.01
C ILE A 636 -59.23 64.46 26.11
N LEU A 637 -59.25 63.56 27.09
CA LEU A 637 -60.14 63.63 28.26
C LEU A 637 -59.96 64.94 29.02
N GLY A 638 -58.72 65.36 29.27
CA GLY A 638 -58.43 66.64 29.90
C GLY A 638 -58.97 67.85 29.11
N THR A 639 -58.87 67.83 27.78
CA THR A 639 -59.44 68.88 26.93
C THR A 639 -60.97 68.81 26.86
N LEU A 640 -61.54 67.61 26.80
CA LEU A 640 -62.98 67.39 26.80
C LEU A 640 -63.59 67.92 28.09
N ASP A 641 -63.02 67.57 29.25
CA ASP A 641 -63.46 68.07 30.55
C ASP A 641 -63.40 69.61 30.62
N GLN A 642 -62.31 70.22 30.12
CA GLN A 642 -62.20 71.68 30.06
C GLN A 642 -63.25 72.32 29.14
N THR A 643 -63.52 71.72 27.98
CA THR A 643 -64.54 72.23 27.04
C THR A 643 -65.95 72.02 27.56
N ALA A 644 -66.23 70.88 28.20
CA ALA A 644 -67.50 70.57 28.85
C ALA A 644 -67.76 71.55 30.00
N ASP A 645 -66.75 71.82 30.85
CA ASP A 645 -66.84 72.84 31.90
C ASP A 645 -67.10 74.23 31.34
N GLN A 646 -66.47 74.60 30.22
CA GLN A 646 -66.71 75.88 29.55
C GLN A 646 -68.12 75.97 28.98
N GLN A 647 -68.60 74.92 28.30
CA GLN A 647 -69.97 74.86 27.76
C GLN A 647 -71.00 74.90 28.89
N ALA A 648 -70.83 74.10 29.94
CA ALA A 648 -71.70 74.11 31.12
C ALA A 648 -71.74 75.51 31.76
N ARG A 649 -70.60 76.19 31.90
CA ARG A 649 -70.57 77.59 32.39
C ARG A 649 -71.28 78.55 31.46
N GLN A 650 -71.17 78.40 30.14
CA GLN A 650 -71.90 79.22 29.17
C GLN A 650 -73.40 78.98 29.24
N GLU A 651 -73.84 77.73 29.33
CA GLU A 651 -75.25 77.37 29.49
C GLU A 651 -75.81 77.88 30.83
N ILE A 652 -75.09 77.72 31.94
CA ILE A 652 -75.47 78.28 33.23
C ILE A 652 -75.62 79.80 33.13
N ARG A 653 -74.73 80.50 32.42
CA ARG A 653 -74.84 81.95 32.19
C ARG A 653 -76.07 82.31 31.36
N ARG A 654 -76.34 81.58 30.26
CA ARG A 654 -77.54 81.79 29.44
C ARG A 654 -78.82 81.57 30.24
N VAL A 655 -78.90 80.45 30.98
CA VAL A 655 -80.04 80.16 31.86
C VAL A 655 -80.16 81.23 32.94
N ALA A 656 -79.05 81.70 33.52
CA ALA A 656 -79.07 82.81 34.48
C ALA A 656 -79.58 84.11 33.85
N GLU A 657 -79.15 84.46 32.64
CA GLU A 657 -79.65 85.62 31.89
C GLU A 657 -81.14 85.48 31.56
N GLU A 658 -81.59 84.31 31.09
CA GLU A 658 -83.01 84.02 30.84
C GLU A 658 -83.85 84.14 32.12
N VAL A 659 -83.41 83.55 33.23
CA VAL A 659 -84.06 83.67 34.54
C VAL A 659 -84.08 85.12 35.01
N ASN A 660 -82.99 85.86 34.80
CA ASN A 660 -82.92 87.27 35.19
C ASN A 660 -83.85 88.13 34.31
N ASN A 661 -83.96 87.83 33.01
CA ASN A 661 -84.90 88.48 32.11
C ASN A 661 -86.36 88.14 32.46
N ILE A 662 -86.65 86.89 32.82
CA ILE A 662 -87.97 86.49 33.35
C ILE A 662 -88.24 87.22 34.66
N ALA A 663 -87.26 87.31 35.56
CA ALA A 663 -87.39 88.04 36.81
C ALA A 663 -87.70 89.51 36.54
N TYR A 664 -86.91 90.20 35.69
CA TYR A 664 -87.16 91.59 35.30
C TYR A 664 -88.51 91.79 34.62
N ALA A 665 -88.91 90.92 33.69
CA ALA A 665 -90.23 90.98 33.07
C ALA A 665 -91.37 90.77 34.09
N MET A 666 -91.17 89.86 35.06
CA MET A 666 -92.06 89.68 36.19
C MET A 666 -92.03 90.87 37.16
N GLU A 667 -90.95 91.63 37.27
CA GLU A 667 -90.88 92.88 38.07
C GLU A 667 -91.58 94.04 37.37
N GLU A 668 -91.38 94.19 36.06
CA GLU A 668 -91.95 95.26 35.23
C GLU A 668 -93.47 95.14 35.07
N THR A 669 -94.01 93.92 35.11
CA THR A 669 -95.46 93.65 35.01
C THR A 669 -96.18 93.64 36.37
N ARG A 670 -95.51 93.97 37.48
CA ARG A 670 -96.09 93.88 38.84
C ARG A 670 -97.18 94.91 39.10
N SER A 671 -98.24 94.43 39.73
CA SER A 671 -99.25 95.23 40.44
C SER A 671 -99.10 95.07 41.96
N SER A 672 -99.55 96.06 42.75
CA SER A 672 -99.44 96.06 44.23
C SER A 672 -100.02 94.79 44.89
N LEU A 673 -101.04 94.19 44.27
CA LEU A 673 -101.71 92.99 44.77
C LEU A 673 -100.84 91.73 44.62
N GLN A 674 -100.08 91.62 43.52
CA GLN A 674 -99.18 90.47 43.27
C GLN A 674 -97.97 90.50 44.20
N SER A 675 -97.49 91.67 44.62
CA SER A 675 -96.44 91.76 45.65
C SER A 675 -96.92 91.27 47.02
N GLU A 676 -98.18 91.50 47.38
CA GLU A 676 -98.77 90.99 48.64
C GLU A 676 -98.97 89.47 48.59
N GLU A 677 -99.41 88.94 47.44
CA GLU A 677 -99.50 87.49 47.22
C GLU A 677 -98.13 86.79 47.29
N ILE A 678 -97.08 87.37 46.70
CA ILE A 678 -95.71 86.82 46.80
C ILE A 678 -95.20 86.89 48.25
N VAL A 679 -95.48 87.96 48.99
CA VAL A 679 -95.13 88.04 50.43
C VAL A 679 -95.91 86.98 51.21
N ALA A 680 -97.19 86.75 50.90
CA ALA A 680 -97.97 85.68 51.51
C ALA A 680 -97.42 84.30 51.16
N GLU A 681 -97.00 84.06 49.92
CA GLU A 681 -96.35 82.82 49.49
C GLU A 681 -94.95 82.63 50.10
N LEU A 682 -94.17 83.71 50.25
CA LEU A 682 -92.88 83.67 50.93
C LEU A 682 -93.08 83.37 52.42
N VAL A 683 -94.02 84.02 53.09
CA VAL A 683 -94.40 83.72 54.48
C VAL A 683 -94.93 82.29 54.61
N TYR A 684 -95.77 81.82 53.68
CA TYR A 684 -96.23 80.43 53.61
C TYR A 684 -95.07 79.45 53.37
N SER A 685 -94.06 79.86 52.59
CA SER A 685 -92.87 79.06 52.33
C SER A 685 -91.95 78.94 53.53
N PHE A 686 -91.90 79.97 54.39
CA PHE A 686 -91.21 79.95 55.68
C PHE A 686 -91.96 79.14 56.76
N LEU A 687 -93.29 79.11 56.72
CA LEU A 687 -94.13 78.44 57.74
C LEU A 687 -94.16 76.91 57.60
N ILE A 688 -93.82 76.34 56.43
CA ILE A 688 -93.81 74.88 56.19
C ILE A 688 -92.38 74.42 55.84
N PRO A 689 -91.73 73.57 56.67
CA PRO A 689 -90.41 73.01 56.36
C PRO A 689 -90.37 72.31 54.99
N GLU A 690 -89.33 72.54 54.19
CA GLU A 690 -89.18 71.97 52.84
C GLU A 690 -89.32 70.43 52.80
N VAL A 691 -88.95 69.76 53.88
CA VAL A 691 -89.09 68.31 54.06
C VAL A 691 -90.55 67.85 53.91
N GLN A 692 -91.53 68.65 54.36
CA GLN A 692 -92.95 68.32 54.20
C GLN A 692 -93.44 68.54 52.76
N LYS A 693 -92.83 69.46 52.00
CA LYS A 693 -93.13 69.69 50.57
C LYS A 693 -92.59 68.58 49.68
N ILE A 694 -91.38 68.07 49.94
CA ILE A 694 -90.82 66.90 49.22
C ILE A 694 -91.72 65.69 49.46
N ASN A 695 -92.15 65.46 50.70
CA ASN A 695 -93.06 64.36 51.04
C ASN A 695 -94.44 64.45 50.35
N VAL A 696 -94.96 65.65 50.08
CA VAL A 696 -96.22 65.82 49.31
C VAL A 696 -95.99 65.64 47.81
N ARG A 697 -94.85 66.09 47.26
CA ARG A 697 -94.48 65.89 45.85
C ARG A 697 -94.18 64.42 45.52
N ASP A 698 -93.51 63.70 46.42
CA ASP A 698 -93.18 62.28 46.24
C ASP A 698 -94.42 61.39 46.35
N ARG A 699 -95.46 61.82 47.09
CA ARG A 699 -96.79 61.17 47.11
C ARG A 699 -97.59 61.36 45.81
N GLY A 700 -97.21 62.31 44.95
CA GLY A 700 -97.92 62.66 43.71
C GLY A 700 -97.31 62.10 42.41
N ARG A 701 -96.15 61.42 42.44
CA ARG A 701 -95.54 60.82 41.23
C ARG A 701 -95.68 59.28 41.23
N PRO A 702 -96.19 58.66 40.16
CA PRO A 702 -96.17 57.21 40.02
C PRO A 702 -94.73 56.69 39.94
N PHE A 703 -94.43 55.68 40.77
CA PHE A 703 -93.15 54.98 40.89
C PHE A 703 -92.85 54.21 39.58
N ILE A 704 -91.86 54.68 38.80
CA ILE A 704 -91.32 53.93 37.65
C ILE A 704 -90.11 53.12 38.16
N PRO A 705 -90.11 51.77 38.13
CA PRO A 705 -88.98 50.99 38.59
C PRO A 705 -87.80 51.10 37.61
N LYS A 706 -86.63 51.50 38.14
CA LYS A 706 -85.35 51.48 37.41
C LYS A 706 -84.87 50.03 37.25
N VAL A 707 -84.60 49.64 36.00
CA VAL A 707 -83.96 48.36 35.64
C VAL A 707 -82.46 48.45 35.97
N PRO A 708 -81.86 47.48 36.68
CA PRO A 708 -80.42 47.46 36.91
C PRO A 708 -79.68 47.04 35.63
N SER A 709 -78.78 47.91 35.18
CA SER A 709 -77.85 47.66 34.07
C SER A 709 -76.84 46.58 34.46
N THR A 710 -76.82 45.50 33.69
CA THR A 710 -75.79 44.46 33.68
C THR A 710 -74.45 45.07 33.27
N ILE A 711 -73.48 44.98 34.17
CA ILE A 711 -72.07 45.29 33.88
C ILE A 711 -71.51 44.09 33.11
N THR A 712 -71.08 44.33 31.87
CA THR A 712 -70.29 43.40 31.07
C THR A 712 -68.85 43.89 30.98
N CYS A 713 -67.95 42.99 31.35
CA CYS A 713 -66.48 42.99 31.30
C CYS A 713 -65.77 43.86 32.35
#